data_AF-A0A857V6B8-F1
#
_entry.id   AF-A0A857V6B8-F1
#
_cell.length_a   1.000
_cell.length_b   1.000
_cell.length_c   1.000
_cell.angle_alpha   90.00
_cell.angle_beta   90.00
_cell.angle_gamma   90.00
#
_symmetry.space_group_name_H-M   'P 1'
#
loop_
_entity.id
_entity.type
_entity.pdbx_description
1 polymer ?
#
loop_
_entity_poly.entity_id
_entity_poly.type
_entity_poly.pdbx_seq_one_letter_code
_entity_poly.pdbx_strand_id
1 'polypeptide(L)'
;MRLLLVTRGIPGSGKSTFLAEQGLDMYTLSPDAIRLMLASPQLTLDGQTTMPSRQDAMVWRLLHEMLEQRMTRGETTVVDATHTTPNYFKTYGELCRKYRYRLVVIDFADVPLAVCQERNRGRPSHKVVPSSVLERMHRRLQQSSLPKWVTVVRTAEEVNQLLTNQPENVDRYRAIHHIGDVQGCFTPLKEYVERYPLRDDELYIFVGDLLDRGTENDAVMRFVCDELLDRPNVRFVEGNHELYLWQWATDQPVAARVFSEQTQPQLEAAGIDKRKVARLMRRMDQYILYQFRDQTVLVTHGGLSTLPERLPLVATSQLIHGVGVYDEVGAVDDAFMAQTDDATFQIHGHRNRQNYPTRYNERCYNLEGKVEFGGELRTVRLDENGMTPITIRNQQATARLYPENAAFLSQLRQNRYIRESILPGDISSFNFKPEAFYRQAWTTQTMRARGLFLNTLTNEIVIRAYDKFFNIGERRDTELAALEQTMTFPVRAWVKENGFLGLVGYNSAAGRLVMASKSTTEGDYAAAFRREFLEQFRDRLPYITDYLRRHNVCLLFEVMLPRFDPHIIAYESDQLVLLDIVKRQVAYEAVDRQERERFAREIGANSKRLAAEFSSWREFMTWFDRLHGMAYQWQGEWIEGFVIEDAGGYQVKVKLDYYTFWRQMRTALAALQAGRQPSTRPDCPDPALAARVIKYMRQLPVEELARLDIIALRRRFE
;
A
#
# COMPACT_ATOMS: atom_id res chain seq x y z
N MET A 1 -8.24 13.29 -23.03
CA MET A 1 -8.26 14.50 -22.16
C MET A 1 -9.54 14.53 -21.32
N ARG A 2 -9.46 14.90 -20.04
CA ARG A 2 -10.60 14.94 -19.08
C ARG A 2 -11.62 16.03 -19.44
N LEU A 3 -12.90 15.84 -19.12
CA LEU A 3 -13.97 16.77 -19.51
C LEU A 3 -14.68 17.40 -18.30
N LEU A 4 -14.77 18.72 -18.30
CA LEU A 4 -15.67 19.49 -17.43
C LEU A 4 -16.71 20.14 -18.34
N LEU A 5 -17.96 19.74 -18.19
CA LEU A 5 -19.08 20.31 -18.93
C LEU A 5 -19.78 21.35 -18.05
N VAL A 6 -20.13 22.49 -18.61
CA VAL A 6 -20.93 23.51 -17.91
C VAL A 6 -22.08 23.96 -18.79
N THR A 7 -23.28 24.06 -18.24
CA THR A 7 -24.43 24.53 -19.01
C THR A 7 -24.48 26.07 -19.00
N ARG A 8 -24.87 26.73 -20.09
CA ARG A 8 -25.03 28.19 -20.12
C ARG A 8 -26.43 28.54 -20.61
N GLY A 9 -27.21 29.25 -19.81
CA GLY A 9 -28.59 29.61 -20.17
C GLY A 9 -29.47 29.97 -18.98
N ILE A 10 -30.50 30.78 -19.22
CA ILE A 10 -31.43 31.24 -18.17
C ILE A 10 -32.39 30.12 -17.72
N PRO A 11 -33.06 30.23 -16.56
CA PRO A 11 -34.10 29.29 -16.18
C PRO A 11 -35.20 29.20 -17.27
N GLY A 12 -35.69 28.00 -17.56
CA GLY A 12 -36.62 27.75 -18.67
C GLY A 12 -35.97 27.46 -20.03
N SER A 13 -34.64 27.60 -20.17
CA SER A 13 -33.95 27.35 -21.45
C SER A 13 -33.82 25.87 -21.84
N GLY A 14 -34.15 24.93 -20.95
CA GLY A 14 -34.10 23.48 -21.22
C GLY A 14 -32.85 22.75 -20.71
N LYS A 15 -31.89 23.44 -20.07
CA LYS A 15 -30.61 22.84 -19.59
C LYS A 15 -30.79 21.51 -18.84
N SER A 16 -31.52 21.53 -17.73
CA SER A 16 -31.66 20.35 -16.88
C SER A 16 -32.44 19.22 -17.56
N THR A 17 -33.42 19.56 -18.43
CA THR A 17 -34.13 18.57 -19.25
C THR A 17 -33.19 17.90 -20.25
N PHE A 18 -32.38 18.69 -20.95
CA PHE A 18 -31.37 18.18 -21.87
C PHE A 18 -30.38 17.25 -21.16
N LEU A 19 -29.87 17.63 -19.99
CA LEU A 19 -28.95 16.79 -19.24
C LEU A 19 -29.56 15.44 -18.86
N ALA A 20 -30.84 15.43 -18.45
CA ALA A 20 -31.55 14.20 -18.13
C ALA A 20 -31.77 13.32 -19.38
N GLU A 21 -32.18 13.92 -20.50
CA GLU A 21 -32.35 13.23 -21.79
C GLU A 21 -31.04 12.62 -22.31
N GLN A 22 -29.89 13.23 -22.01
CA GLN A 22 -28.56 12.69 -22.36
C GLN A 22 -28.01 11.69 -21.33
N GLY A 23 -28.75 11.40 -20.25
CA GLY A 23 -28.32 10.47 -19.18
C GLY A 23 -27.19 11.02 -18.31
N LEU A 24 -27.11 12.34 -18.13
CA LEU A 24 -26.00 13.01 -17.43
C LEU A 24 -26.30 13.36 -15.96
N ASP A 25 -27.45 12.96 -15.42
CA ASP A 25 -27.89 13.33 -14.06
C ASP A 25 -26.86 12.91 -12.99
N MET A 26 -26.34 11.69 -13.06
CA MET A 26 -25.36 11.15 -12.10
C MET A 26 -24.01 11.89 -12.11
N TYR A 27 -23.71 12.56 -13.23
CA TYR A 27 -22.48 13.31 -13.45
C TYR A 27 -22.65 14.80 -13.12
N THR A 28 -23.86 15.24 -12.73
CA THR A 28 -24.21 16.66 -12.61
C THR A 28 -24.14 17.18 -11.17
N LEU A 29 -23.45 18.30 -10.99
CA LEU A 29 -23.50 19.16 -9.80
C LEU A 29 -24.38 20.37 -10.10
N SER A 30 -25.44 20.55 -9.31
CA SER A 30 -26.38 21.67 -9.45
C SER A 30 -26.44 22.51 -8.18
N PRO A 31 -26.28 23.84 -8.26
CA PRO A 31 -26.45 24.70 -7.09
C PRO A 31 -27.90 24.69 -6.59
N ASP A 32 -28.89 24.43 -7.46
CA ASP A 32 -30.30 24.27 -7.02
C ASP A 32 -30.50 22.99 -6.20
N ALA A 33 -29.85 21.89 -6.58
CA ALA A 33 -29.88 20.67 -5.79
C ALA A 33 -29.19 20.88 -4.42
N ILE A 34 -28.03 21.53 -4.41
CA ILE A 34 -27.30 21.85 -3.17
C ILE A 34 -28.12 22.77 -2.25
N ARG A 35 -28.81 23.78 -2.81
CA ARG A 35 -29.73 24.64 -2.05
C ARG A 35 -30.79 23.84 -1.30
N LEU A 36 -31.39 22.84 -1.94
CA LEU A 36 -32.42 21.99 -1.33
C LEU A 36 -31.86 20.96 -0.35
N MET A 37 -30.59 20.56 -0.50
CA MET A 37 -29.90 19.74 0.52
C MET A 37 -29.58 20.55 1.79
N LEU A 38 -29.35 21.85 1.65
CA LEU A 38 -29.04 22.74 2.79
C LEU A 38 -30.27 23.24 3.53
N ALA A 39 -31.38 23.46 2.82
CA ALA A 39 -32.61 24.00 3.41
C ALA A 39 -33.85 23.53 2.65
N SER A 40 -34.95 23.36 3.38
CA SER A 40 -36.26 23.13 2.79
C SER A 40 -36.75 24.35 2.00
N PRO A 41 -37.66 24.16 1.03
CA PRO A 41 -38.32 25.27 0.33
C PRO A 41 -39.01 26.25 1.30
N GLN A 42 -39.06 27.53 0.92
CA GLN A 42 -39.59 28.61 1.76
C GLN A 42 -40.95 29.09 1.24
N LEU A 43 -41.82 29.57 2.13
CA LEU A 43 -43.08 30.20 1.75
C LEU A 43 -42.88 31.69 1.43
N THR A 44 -43.56 32.16 0.40
CA THR A 44 -43.68 33.59 0.05
C THR A 44 -44.94 34.19 0.69
N LEU A 45 -45.06 35.52 0.68
CA LEU A 45 -46.19 36.25 1.29
C LEU A 45 -47.54 35.90 0.66
N ASP A 46 -47.55 35.51 -0.61
CA ASP A 46 -48.71 35.04 -1.37
C ASP A 46 -48.97 33.53 -1.22
N GLY A 47 -48.31 32.86 -0.28
CA GLY A 47 -48.52 31.44 0.05
C GLY A 47 -47.90 30.46 -0.95
N GLN A 48 -47.13 30.94 -1.92
CA GLN A 48 -46.39 30.07 -2.84
C GLN A 48 -45.10 29.56 -2.19
N THR A 49 -44.55 28.49 -2.76
CA THR A 49 -43.25 27.95 -2.34
C THR A 49 -42.16 28.49 -3.24
N THR A 50 -40.98 28.82 -2.70
CA THR A 50 -39.80 29.32 -3.43
C THR A 50 -38.52 28.62 -2.99
N MET A 51 -37.47 28.70 -3.82
CA MET A 51 -36.13 28.25 -3.47
C MET A 51 -35.60 29.01 -2.25
N PRO A 52 -34.89 28.32 -1.32
CA PRO A 52 -34.21 29.00 -0.24
C PRO A 52 -33.14 29.96 -0.80
N SER A 53 -33.23 31.23 -0.39
CA SER A 53 -32.41 32.33 -0.93
C SER A 53 -31.26 32.76 -0.01
N ARG A 54 -31.23 32.27 1.24
CA ARG A 54 -30.15 32.53 2.20
C ARG A 54 -29.00 31.55 1.92
N GLN A 55 -27.76 32.01 2.07
CA GLN A 55 -26.52 31.19 2.00
C GLN A 55 -25.97 30.85 0.60
N ASP A 56 -26.21 31.68 -0.43
CA ASP A 56 -25.68 31.46 -1.80
C ASP A 56 -24.14 31.28 -1.82
N ALA A 57 -23.41 32.03 -0.99
CA ALA A 57 -21.96 31.87 -0.84
C ALA A 57 -21.56 30.47 -0.37
N MET A 58 -22.33 29.86 0.54
CA MET A 58 -22.07 28.50 1.02
C MET A 58 -22.40 27.46 -0.05
N VAL A 59 -23.49 27.65 -0.81
CA VAL A 59 -23.87 26.75 -1.93
C VAL A 59 -22.73 26.67 -2.94
N TRP A 60 -22.21 27.81 -3.39
CA TRP A 60 -21.13 27.84 -4.37
C TRP A 60 -19.81 27.32 -3.81
N ARG A 61 -19.52 27.59 -2.53
CA ARG A 61 -18.35 27.00 -1.86
C ARG A 61 -18.42 25.47 -1.87
N LEU A 62 -19.54 24.89 -1.44
CA LEU A 62 -19.73 23.43 -1.45
C LEU A 62 -19.70 22.86 -2.87
N LEU A 63 -20.29 23.54 -3.85
CA LEU A 63 -20.23 23.12 -5.25
C LEU A 63 -18.78 23.03 -5.74
N HIS A 64 -17.96 24.05 -5.47
CA HIS A 64 -16.55 24.04 -5.87
C HIS A 64 -15.73 23.00 -5.10
N GLU A 65 -15.99 22.79 -3.81
CA GLU A 65 -15.36 21.71 -3.02
C GLU A 65 -15.69 20.33 -3.61
N MET A 66 -16.97 20.07 -3.92
CA MET A 66 -17.40 18.82 -4.57
C MET A 66 -16.78 18.66 -5.96
N LEU A 67 -16.75 19.73 -6.76
CA LEU A 67 -16.14 19.72 -8.09
C LEU A 67 -14.65 19.39 -8.00
N GLU A 68 -13.90 20.06 -7.11
CA GLU A 68 -12.48 19.79 -6.94
C GLU A 68 -12.22 18.35 -6.48
N GLN A 69 -13.05 17.79 -5.59
CA GLN A 69 -12.98 16.39 -5.20
C GLN A 69 -13.23 15.42 -6.37
N ARG A 70 -14.15 15.72 -7.29
CA ARG A 70 -14.34 14.92 -8.51
C ARG A 70 -13.15 15.06 -9.46
N MET A 71 -12.59 16.26 -9.58
CA MET A 71 -11.45 16.54 -10.44
C MET A 71 -10.15 15.89 -9.97
N THR A 72 -9.96 15.71 -8.66
CA THR A 72 -8.80 14.96 -8.13
C THR A 72 -8.80 13.50 -8.55
N ARG A 73 -9.98 12.91 -8.77
CA ARG A 73 -10.17 11.54 -9.26
C ARG A 73 -10.26 11.44 -10.79
N GLY A 74 -10.23 12.57 -11.49
CA GLY A 74 -10.33 12.57 -12.95
C GLY A 74 -11.73 12.22 -13.46
N GLU A 75 -12.79 12.45 -12.67
CA GLU A 75 -14.17 12.21 -13.10
C GLU A 75 -14.65 13.27 -14.11
N THR A 76 -15.33 12.84 -15.16
CA THR A 76 -16.10 13.76 -16.00
C THR A 76 -17.29 14.30 -15.19
N THR A 77 -17.37 15.63 -15.10
CA THR A 77 -18.38 16.31 -14.27
C THR A 77 -19.11 17.36 -15.09
N VAL A 78 -20.42 17.45 -14.88
CA VAL A 78 -21.28 18.51 -15.43
C VAL A 78 -21.62 19.49 -14.31
N VAL A 79 -21.51 20.79 -14.54
CA VAL A 79 -22.04 21.83 -13.63
C VAL A 79 -23.26 22.46 -14.28
N ASP A 80 -24.45 22.14 -13.75
CA ASP A 80 -25.71 22.72 -14.23
C ASP A 80 -26.01 24.03 -13.51
N ALA A 81 -25.62 25.16 -14.10
CA ALA A 81 -25.97 26.47 -13.60
C ALA A 81 -26.25 27.45 -14.75
N THR A 82 -26.59 28.69 -14.44
CA THR A 82 -26.98 29.64 -15.49
C THR A 82 -25.79 30.20 -16.29
N HIS A 83 -24.61 30.31 -15.66
CA HIS A 83 -23.36 30.83 -16.22
C HIS A 83 -23.53 32.07 -17.11
N THR A 84 -24.34 33.02 -16.63
CA THR A 84 -24.73 34.24 -17.38
C THR A 84 -23.68 35.34 -17.35
N THR A 85 -22.58 35.19 -16.62
CA THR A 85 -21.48 36.17 -16.55
C THR A 85 -20.12 35.53 -16.85
N PRO A 86 -19.14 36.29 -17.38
CA PRO A 86 -17.81 35.75 -17.69
C PRO A 86 -17.00 35.31 -16.46
N ASN A 87 -17.28 35.87 -15.28
CA ASN A 87 -16.48 35.64 -14.08
C ASN A 87 -16.45 34.18 -13.62
N TYR A 88 -17.51 33.41 -13.89
CA TYR A 88 -17.55 31.97 -13.58
C TYR A 88 -16.43 31.17 -14.27
N PHE A 89 -16.06 31.56 -15.49
CA PHE A 89 -15.07 30.83 -16.29
C PHE A 89 -13.64 31.03 -15.79
N LYS A 90 -13.37 32.04 -14.96
CA LYS A 90 -12.04 32.24 -14.35
C LYS A 90 -11.71 31.09 -13.40
N THR A 91 -12.61 30.81 -12.45
CA THR A 91 -12.45 29.72 -11.48
C THR A 91 -12.39 28.36 -12.17
N TYR A 92 -13.25 28.09 -13.16
CA TYR A 92 -13.16 26.85 -13.92
C TYR A 92 -11.85 26.72 -14.70
N GLY A 93 -11.33 27.82 -15.26
CA GLY A 93 -10.05 27.82 -15.95
C GLY A 93 -8.87 27.48 -15.04
N GLU A 94 -8.86 27.98 -13.79
CA GLU A 94 -7.85 27.66 -12.78
C GLU A 94 -7.88 26.16 -12.42
N LEU A 95 -9.07 25.63 -12.11
CA LEU A 95 -9.26 24.20 -11.83
C LEU A 95 -8.89 23.32 -13.04
N CYS A 96 -9.29 23.71 -14.25
CA CYS A 96 -8.98 22.96 -15.46
C CYS A 96 -7.48 22.86 -15.72
N ARG A 97 -6.72 23.94 -15.47
CA ARG A 97 -5.26 23.91 -15.58
C ARG A 97 -4.64 23.01 -14.52
N LYS A 98 -5.06 23.14 -13.25
CA LYS A 98 -4.53 22.36 -12.12
C LYS A 98 -4.68 20.84 -12.35
N TYR A 99 -5.85 20.41 -12.82
CA TYR A 99 -6.21 19.00 -12.95
C TYR A 99 -6.21 18.45 -14.39
N ARG A 100 -5.78 19.24 -15.39
CA ARG A 100 -5.69 18.87 -16.82
C ARG A 100 -7.04 18.51 -17.47
N TYR A 101 -8.03 19.38 -17.30
CA TYR A 101 -9.36 19.26 -17.91
C TYR A 101 -9.56 20.17 -19.13
N ARG A 102 -10.41 19.73 -20.06
CA ARG A 102 -11.02 20.57 -21.08
C ARG A 102 -12.34 21.12 -20.57
N LEU A 103 -12.54 22.42 -20.68
CA LEU A 103 -13.83 23.03 -20.41
C LEU A 103 -14.70 23.03 -21.67
N VAL A 104 -15.88 22.41 -21.57
CA VAL A 104 -16.91 22.36 -22.61
C VAL A 104 -18.15 23.11 -22.11
N VAL A 105 -18.64 24.06 -22.88
CA VAL A 105 -19.85 24.83 -22.58
C VAL A 105 -20.99 24.31 -23.44
N ILE A 106 -22.03 23.80 -22.80
CA ILE A 106 -23.30 23.46 -23.46
C ILE A 106 -24.17 24.72 -23.47
N ASP A 107 -24.24 25.40 -24.61
CA ASP A 107 -24.76 26.76 -24.71
C ASP A 107 -26.22 26.80 -25.20
N PHE A 108 -27.09 27.38 -24.37
CA PHE A 108 -28.52 27.59 -24.62
C PHE A 108 -28.87 29.08 -24.72
N ALA A 109 -27.89 29.95 -24.99
CA ALA A 109 -28.13 31.39 -25.08
C ALA A 109 -29.05 31.81 -26.23
N ASP A 110 -29.16 30.97 -27.26
CA ASP A 110 -29.98 31.22 -28.45
C ASP A 110 -31.47 30.92 -28.23
N VAL A 111 -31.85 30.34 -27.08
CA VAL A 111 -33.26 30.06 -26.75
C VAL A 111 -34.00 31.38 -26.50
N PRO A 112 -35.10 31.68 -27.22
CA PRO A 112 -35.82 32.93 -27.07
C PRO A 112 -36.34 33.15 -25.64
N LEU A 113 -36.31 34.42 -25.18
CA LEU A 113 -36.83 34.79 -23.85
C LEU A 113 -38.29 34.38 -23.66
N ALA A 114 -39.13 34.54 -24.68
CA ALA A 114 -40.55 34.17 -24.63
C ALA A 114 -40.73 32.66 -24.32
N VAL A 115 -39.95 31.80 -24.97
CA VAL A 115 -39.94 30.35 -24.73
C VAL A 115 -39.47 30.04 -23.31
N CYS A 116 -38.42 30.72 -22.84
CA CYS A 116 -37.94 30.56 -21.46
C CYS A 116 -38.99 30.97 -20.42
N GLN A 117 -39.71 32.08 -20.66
CA GLN A 117 -40.78 32.55 -19.78
C GLN A 117 -41.96 31.58 -19.75
N GLU A 118 -42.39 31.09 -20.91
CA GLU A 118 -43.44 30.09 -21.03
C GLU A 118 -43.09 28.81 -20.26
N ARG A 119 -41.92 28.22 -20.56
CA ARG A 119 -41.44 27.01 -19.87
C ARG A 119 -41.26 27.23 -18.37
N ASN A 120 -40.83 28.42 -17.95
CA ASN A 120 -40.65 28.73 -16.54
C ASN A 120 -41.99 28.77 -15.76
N ARG A 121 -43.10 29.18 -16.38
CA ARG A 121 -44.43 29.15 -15.75
C ARG A 121 -44.91 27.71 -15.46
N GLY A 122 -44.50 26.75 -16.30
CA GLY A 122 -44.86 25.33 -16.13
C GLY A 122 -43.97 24.54 -15.17
N ARG A 123 -42.98 25.17 -14.52
CA ARG A 123 -42.08 24.49 -13.57
C ARG A 123 -42.76 24.30 -12.21
N PRO A 124 -42.28 23.34 -11.38
CA PRO A 124 -42.72 23.25 -9.98
C PRO A 124 -42.62 24.61 -9.28
N SER A 125 -43.60 24.94 -8.45
CA SER A 125 -43.76 26.28 -7.83
C SER A 125 -42.45 26.83 -7.27
N HIS A 126 -41.73 26.03 -6.48
CA HIS A 126 -40.45 26.42 -5.87
C HIS A 126 -39.34 26.77 -6.88
N LYS A 127 -39.39 26.26 -8.11
CA LYS A 127 -38.41 26.54 -9.18
C LYS A 127 -38.81 27.71 -10.08
N VAL A 128 -40.03 28.24 -9.97
CA VAL A 128 -40.51 29.34 -10.80
C VAL A 128 -39.77 30.62 -10.42
N VAL A 129 -39.14 31.25 -11.42
CA VAL A 129 -38.41 32.53 -11.24
C VAL A 129 -39.25 33.69 -11.76
N PRO A 130 -39.33 34.86 -11.06
CA PRO A 130 -40.11 36.01 -11.55
C PRO A 130 -39.66 36.50 -12.94
N SER A 131 -40.61 36.94 -13.77
CA SER A 131 -40.34 37.39 -15.15
C SER A 131 -39.31 38.51 -15.24
N SER A 132 -39.34 39.48 -14.31
CA SER A 132 -38.36 40.57 -14.25
C SER A 132 -36.93 40.08 -13.99
N VAL A 133 -36.78 38.98 -13.22
CA VAL A 133 -35.48 38.35 -12.98
C VAL A 133 -35.00 37.61 -14.24
N LEU A 134 -35.90 36.93 -14.97
CA LEU A 134 -35.59 36.29 -16.24
C LEU A 134 -35.14 37.29 -17.30
N GLU A 135 -35.83 38.42 -17.45
CA GLU A 135 -35.46 39.50 -18.37
C GLU A 135 -34.08 40.06 -18.06
N ARG A 136 -33.78 40.30 -16.78
CA ARG A 136 -32.46 40.76 -16.33
C ARG A 136 -31.38 39.72 -16.63
N MET A 137 -31.64 38.44 -16.35
CA MET A 137 -30.70 37.34 -16.65
C MET A 137 -30.48 37.19 -18.14
N HIS A 138 -31.52 37.32 -18.96
CA HIS A 138 -31.44 37.23 -20.42
C HIS A 138 -30.61 38.37 -21.00
N ARG A 139 -30.88 39.61 -20.59
CA ARG A 139 -30.08 40.78 -21.00
C ARG A 139 -28.59 40.58 -20.68
N ARG A 140 -28.30 40.11 -19.45
CA ARG A 140 -26.93 39.82 -19.01
C ARG A 140 -26.28 38.71 -19.84
N LEU A 141 -27.03 37.67 -20.19
CA LEU A 141 -26.55 36.56 -21.02
C LEU A 141 -26.20 37.03 -22.44
N GLN A 142 -27.06 37.82 -23.07
CA GLN A 142 -26.85 38.37 -24.42
C GLN A 142 -25.65 39.34 -24.48
N GLN A 143 -25.36 40.04 -23.39
CA GLN A 143 -24.20 40.93 -23.27
C GLN A 143 -22.90 40.21 -22.88
N SER A 144 -22.97 38.92 -22.53
CA SER A 144 -21.84 38.15 -22.02
C SER A 144 -21.19 37.34 -23.14
N SER A 145 -19.89 37.52 -23.36
CA SER A 145 -19.11 36.71 -24.29
C SER A 145 -18.45 35.52 -23.60
N LEU A 146 -18.28 34.42 -24.34
CA LEU A 146 -17.53 33.26 -23.89
C LEU A 146 -16.02 33.45 -24.15
N PRO A 147 -15.14 32.98 -23.26
CA PRO A 147 -13.70 33.02 -23.52
C PRO A 147 -13.32 32.16 -24.74
N LYS A 148 -12.38 32.62 -25.57
CA LYS A 148 -11.97 31.90 -26.80
C LYS A 148 -11.35 30.51 -26.58
N TRP A 149 -10.92 30.21 -25.36
CA TRP A 149 -10.25 28.95 -25.01
C TRP A 149 -11.21 27.83 -24.64
N VAL A 150 -12.52 28.09 -24.49
CA VAL A 150 -13.51 27.06 -24.18
C VAL A 150 -14.02 26.39 -25.45
N THR A 151 -14.34 25.10 -25.37
CA THR A 151 -15.09 24.42 -26.43
C THR A 151 -16.57 24.70 -26.23
N VAL A 152 -17.30 25.06 -27.29
CA VAL A 152 -18.74 25.32 -27.22
C VAL A 152 -19.49 24.27 -28.03
N VAL A 153 -20.54 23.70 -27.44
CA VAL A 153 -21.46 22.74 -28.06
C VAL A 153 -22.90 23.21 -27.83
N ARG A 154 -23.80 22.94 -28.77
CA ARG A 154 -25.20 23.39 -28.75
C ARG A 154 -26.20 22.26 -28.97
N THR A 155 -25.76 21.12 -29.51
CA THR A 155 -26.64 20.01 -29.88
C THR A 155 -26.35 18.74 -29.08
N ALA A 156 -27.34 17.84 -29.00
CA ALA A 156 -27.17 16.52 -28.41
C ALA A 156 -26.08 15.71 -29.14
N GLU A 157 -26.03 15.81 -30.47
CA GLU A 157 -25.04 15.13 -31.30
C GLU A 157 -23.62 15.55 -30.94
N GLU A 158 -23.36 16.86 -30.83
CA GLU A 158 -22.04 17.38 -30.44
C GLU A 158 -21.64 16.92 -29.03
N VAL A 159 -22.59 16.88 -28.08
CA VAL A 159 -22.31 16.38 -26.72
C VAL A 159 -22.01 14.87 -26.74
N ASN A 160 -22.83 14.08 -27.45
CA ASN A 160 -22.65 12.64 -27.57
C ASN A 160 -21.33 12.29 -28.27
N GLN A 161 -20.93 13.05 -29.30
CA GLN A 161 -19.65 12.86 -29.97
C GLN A 161 -18.46 12.98 -29.02
N LEU A 162 -18.57 13.80 -27.96
CA LEU A 162 -17.51 13.94 -26.94
C LEU A 162 -17.50 12.82 -25.91
N LEU A 163 -18.62 12.10 -25.75
CA LEU A 163 -18.83 11.15 -24.66
C LEU A 163 -18.90 9.69 -25.14
N THR A 164 -19.08 9.45 -26.43
CA THR A 164 -19.11 8.11 -27.02
C THR A 164 -17.71 7.66 -27.42
N ASN A 165 -17.46 6.36 -27.34
CA ASN A 165 -16.22 5.75 -27.80
C ASN A 165 -16.02 5.97 -29.31
N GLN A 166 -14.84 6.45 -29.69
CA GLN A 166 -14.42 6.57 -31.08
C GLN A 166 -13.03 5.93 -31.22
N PRO A 167 -12.97 4.61 -31.50
CA PRO A 167 -11.70 3.96 -31.80
C PRO A 167 -11.01 4.65 -32.97
N GLU A 168 -9.76 5.05 -32.80
CA GLU A 168 -8.96 5.57 -33.91
C GLU A 168 -8.58 4.41 -34.84
N ASN A 169 -8.90 4.49 -36.14
CA ASN A 169 -8.34 3.54 -37.10
C ASN A 169 -6.86 3.84 -37.30
N VAL A 170 -6.01 2.86 -37.00
CA VAL A 170 -4.55 2.97 -37.07
C VAL A 170 -3.94 2.06 -38.15
N ASP A 171 -4.73 1.63 -39.14
CA ASP A 171 -4.30 0.72 -40.22
C ASP A 171 -3.19 1.26 -41.12
N ARG A 172 -2.95 2.58 -41.05
CA ARG A 172 -1.82 3.26 -41.70
C ARG A 172 -0.46 2.78 -41.17
N TYR A 173 -0.40 2.26 -39.95
CA TYR A 173 0.82 1.71 -39.37
C TYR A 173 0.93 0.22 -39.71
N ARG A 174 2.15 -0.27 -39.88
CA ARG A 174 2.39 -1.70 -40.14
C ARG A 174 2.37 -2.56 -38.86
N ALA A 175 2.69 -1.94 -37.72
CA ALA A 175 2.73 -2.59 -36.42
C ALA A 175 2.53 -1.57 -35.29
N ILE A 176 2.07 -2.07 -34.14
CA ILE A 176 1.87 -1.30 -32.90
C ILE A 176 2.66 -1.94 -31.77
N HIS A 177 3.47 -1.14 -31.10
CA HIS A 177 4.29 -1.54 -29.96
C HIS A 177 3.68 -0.98 -28.68
N HIS A 178 3.35 -1.85 -27.74
CA HIS A 178 2.87 -1.47 -26.41
C HIS A 178 4.01 -1.72 -25.43
N ILE A 179 4.52 -0.66 -24.81
CA ILE A 179 5.64 -0.70 -23.88
C ILE A 179 5.07 -0.51 -22.48
N GLY A 180 5.22 -1.51 -21.61
CA GLY A 180 4.73 -1.46 -20.23
C GLY A 180 5.51 -0.50 -19.33
N ASP A 181 5.30 -0.69 -18.04
CA ASP A 181 5.92 0.08 -16.97
C ASP A 181 7.46 0.07 -17.10
N VAL A 182 8.05 1.26 -17.27
CA VAL A 182 9.50 1.45 -17.42
C VAL A 182 10.14 1.70 -16.05
N GLN A 183 9.42 2.37 -15.15
CA GLN A 183 9.81 2.60 -13.75
C GLN A 183 11.26 3.08 -13.62
N GLY A 184 11.68 4.03 -14.47
CA GLY A 184 13.04 4.59 -14.41
C GLY A 184 14.17 3.62 -14.77
N CYS A 185 13.89 2.54 -15.52
CA CYS A 185 14.90 1.57 -15.98
C CYS A 185 15.22 1.77 -17.47
N PHE A 186 16.24 2.57 -17.77
CA PHE A 186 16.59 2.92 -19.14
C PHE A 186 17.30 1.80 -19.89
N THR A 187 18.15 1.02 -19.22
CA THR A 187 18.89 -0.08 -19.85
C THR A 187 17.99 -1.07 -20.60
N PRO A 188 16.94 -1.67 -19.99
CA PRO A 188 16.05 -2.58 -20.72
C PRO A 188 15.22 -1.87 -21.81
N LEU A 189 14.85 -0.61 -21.61
CA LEU A 189 14.16 0.19 -22.64
C LEU A 189 15.06 0.43 -23.86
N LYS A 190 16.34 0.75 -23.62
CA LYS A 190 17.33 0.94 -24.67
C LYS A 190 17.54 -0.34 -25.48
N GLU A 191 17.69 -1.48 -24.81
CA GLU A 191 17.81 -2.79 -25.48
C GLU A 191 16.57 -3.08 -26.35
N TYR A 192 15.37 -2.73 -25.88
CA TYR A 192 14.14 -2.87 -26.69
C TYR A 192 14.21 -2.05 -27.97
N VAL A 193 14.59 -0.78 -27.86
CA VAL A 193 14.69 0.14 -28.99
C VAL A 193 15.83 -0.25 -29.93
N GLU A 194 16.92 -0.85 -29.44
CA GLU A 194 17.98 -1.40 -30.30
C GLU A 194 17.51 -2.62 -31.09
N ARG A 195 16.71 -3.50 -30.48
CA ARG A 195 16.12 -4.67 -31.13
C ARG A 195 14.97 -4.32 -32.07
N TYR A 196 14.20 -3.30 -31.73
CA TYR A 196 13.08 -2.75 -32.50
C TYR A 196 13.27 -1.25 -32.68
N PRO A 197 14.13 -0.82 -33.64
CA PRO A 197 14.39 0.59 -33.89
C PRO A 197 13.11 1.38 -34.15
N LEU A 198 13.07 2.63 -33.70
CA LEU A 198 11.93 3.52 -33.92
C LEU A 198 11.74 3.82 -35.40
N ARG A 199 10.54 3.59 -35.92
CA ARG A 199 10.18 3.80 -37.33
C ARG A 199 8.94 4.64 -37.47
N ASP A 200 8.85 5.38 -38.58
CA ASP A 200 7.71 6.28 -38.83
C ASP A 200 6.46 5.54 -39.31
N ASP A 201 6.61 4.31 -39.81
CA ASP A 201 5.52 3.42 -40.26
C ASP A 201 4.97 2.52 -39.14
N GLU A 202 5.39 2.69 -37.89
CA GLU A 202 4.92 1.94 -36.70
C GLU A 202 4.40 2.89 -35.61
N LEU A 203 3.49 2.40 -34.78
CA LEU A 203 2.95 3.15 -33.63
C LEU A 203 3.57 2.64 -32.33
N TYR A 204 4.03 3.54 -31.45
CA TYR A 204 4.56 3.19 -30.13
C TYR A 204 3.68 3.78 -29.03
N ILE A 205 3.23 2.94 -28.10
CA ILE A 205 2.35 3.30 -26.99
C ILE A 205 3.03 2.91 -25.68
N PHE A 206 3.41 3.89 -24.88
CA PHE A 206 3.87 3.66 -23.51
C PHE A 206 2.66 3.60 -22.58
N VAL A 207 2.56 2.55 -21.76
CA VAL A 207 1.36 2.20 -20.98
C VAL A 207 1.43 2.75 -19.54
N GLY A 208 2.06 3.91 -19.36
CA GLY A 208 2.21 4.58 -18.06
C GLY A 208 3.51 4.25 -17.32
N ASP A 209 3.65 4.84 -16.14
CA ASP A 209 4.76 4.62 -15.20
C ASP A 209 6.14 4.63 -15.86
N LEU A 210 6.48 5.76 -16.49
CA LEU A 210 7.77 5.95 -17.14
C LEU A 210 8.91 5.95 -16.12
N LEU A 211 8.67 6.56 -14.96
CA LEU A 211 9.68 6.86 -13.94
C LEU A 211 9.27 6.34 -12.56
N ASP A 212 10.16 6.63 -11.60
CA ASP A 212 10.12 6.32 -10.19
C ASP A 212 10.59 4.89 -9.89
N ARG A 213 11.13 4.67 -8.68
CA ARG A 213 11.70 3.41 -8.17
C ARG A 213 12.99 2.90 -8.83
N GLY A 214 13.13 2.98 -10.14
CA GLY A 214 14.36 2.60 -10.84
C GLY A 214 15.52 3.58 -10.60
N THR A 215 16.71 3.23 -11.08
CA THR A 215 17.95 4.00 -10.84
C THR A 215 18.37 4.90 -11.99
N GLU A 216 17.69 4.84 -13.15
CA GLU A 216 18.06 5.53 -14.38
C GLU A 216 16.96 6.52 -14.83
N ASN A 217 16.29 7.18 -13.88
CA ASN A 217 15.13 8.04 -14.16
C ASN A 217 15.46 9.21 -15.08
N ASP A 218 16.64 9.79 -14.89
CA ASP A 218 17.14 10.86 -15.73
C ASP A 218 17.39 10.41 -17.16
N ALA A 219 17.96 9.22 -17.36
CA ALA A 219 18.22 8.66 -18.68
C ALA A 219 16.91 8.37 -19.44
N VAL A 220 15.91 7.77 -18.75
CA VAL A 220 14.57 7.57 -19.34
C VAL A 220 13.96 8.91 -19.72
N MET A 221 13.99 9.90 -18.83
CA MET A 221 13.35 11.19 -19.08
C MET A 221 14.04 11.98 -20.20
N ARG A 222 15.37 11.94 -20.31
CA ARG A 222 16.10 12.52 -21.45
C ARG A 222 15.65 11.87 -22.76
N PHE A 223 15.67 10.53 -22.82
CA PHE A 223 15.25 9.80 -24.01
C PHE A 223 13.80 10.14 -24.42
N VAL A 224 12.87 10.14 -23.47
CA VAL A 224 11.47 10.51 -23.72
C VAL A 224 11.36 11.95 -24.23
N CYS A 225 12.02 12.91 -23.57
CA CYS A 225 11.91 14.32 -23.91
C CYS A 225 12.61 14.71 -25.22
N ASP A 226 13.70 14.03 -25.56
CA ASP A 226 14.57 14.40 -26.68
C ASP A 226 14.28 13.58 -27.93
N GLU A 227 14.00 12.28 -27.79
CA GLU A 227 13.81 11.37 -28.93
C GLU A 227 12.34 11.05 -29.24
N LEU A 228 11.46 11.05 -28.23
CA LEU A 228 10.07 10.56 -28.39
C LEU A 228 9.03 11.68 -28.42
N LEU A 229 9.21 12.73 -27.62
CA LEU A 229 8.18 13.71 -27.31
C LEU A 229 7.66 14.49 -28.52
N ASP A 230 8.45 14.64 -29.58
CA ASP A 230 8.04 15.36 -30.79
C ASP A 230 7.61 14.42 -31.94
N ARG A 231 7.65 13.09 -31.72
CA ARG A 231 7.19 12.12 -32.71
C ARG A 231 5.65 12.03 -32.73
N PRO A 232 5.02 12.02 -33.92
CA PRO A 232 3.56 11.92 -34.04
C PRO A 232 3.05 10.48 -33.81
N ASN A 233 3.90 9.49 -34.06
CA ASN A 233 3.61 8.06 -33.92
C ASN A 233 4.05 7.48 -32.56
N VAL A 234 4.28 8.33 -31.56
CA VAL A 234 4.51 7.92 -30.18
C VAL A 234 3.43 8.53 -29.29
N ARG A 235 2.80 7.67 -28.48
CA ARG A 235 1.74 8.02 -27.54
C ARG A 235 2.08 7.50 -26.15
N PHE A 236 1.49 8.16 -25.15
CA PHE A 236 1.70 7.85 -23.74
C PHE A 236 0.35 7.77 -23.06
N VAL A 237 0.09 6.68 -22.37
CA VAL A 237 -0.99 6.55 -21.40
C VAL A 237 -0.47 7.06 -20.06
N GLU A 238 -1.31 7.80 -19.34
CA GLU A 238 -1.00 8.25 -17.98
C GLU A 238 -1.05 7.08 -16.99
N GLY A 239 0.03 6.86 -16.25
CA GLY A 239 0.08 5.98 -15.09
C GLY A 239 -0.03 6.74 -13.77
N ASN A 240 0.14 6.02 -12.65
CA ASN A 240 -0.01 6.67 -11.33
C ASN A 240 1.23 7.46 -10.91
N HIS A 241 2.43 7.11 -11.40
CA HIS A 241 3.65 7.83 -11.07
C HIS A 241 3.75 9.18 -11.83
N GLU A 242 3.07 9.30 -12.96
CA GLU A 242 2.97 10.56 -13.73
C GLU A 242 2.34 11.72 -12.95
N LEU A 243 1.52 11.45 -11.93
CA LEU A 243 0.98 12.51 -11.06
C LEU A 243 2.10 13.29 -10.35
N TYR A 244 3.13 12.58 -9.86
CA TYR A 244 4.25 13.19 -9.14
C TYR A 244 5.10 14.04 -10.10
N LEU A 245 5.26 13.58 -11.35
CA LEU A 245 5.90 14.37 -12.40
C LEU A 245 5.13 15.65 -12.72
N TRP A 246 3.80 15.58 -12.82
CA TRP A 246 2.98 16.77 -13.02
C TRP A 246 3.10 17.76 -11.86
N GLN A 247 3.07 17.25 -10.63
CA GLN A 247 3.24 18.08 -9.44
C GLN A 247 4.59 18.78 -9.43
N TRP A 248 5.68 18.05 -9.64
CA TRP A 248 7.04 18.63 -9.72
C TRP A 248 7.19 19.62 -10.87
N ALA A 249 6.68 19.31 -12.06
CA ALA A 249 6.76 20.18 -13.23
C ALA A 249 5.93 21.48 -13.10
N THR A 250 4.97 21.51 -12.16
CA THR A 250 4.11 22.67 -11.87
C THR A 250 4.31 23.25 -10.48
N ASP A 251 5.42 22.89 -9.82
CA ASP A 251 5.83 23.37 -8.50
C ASP A 251 4.76 23.16 -7.41
N GLN A 252 3.98 22.08 -7.54
CA GLN A 252 3.07 21.60 -6.49
C GLN A 252 3.81 20.67 -5.52
N PRO A 253 3.36 20.58 -4.24
CA PRO A 253 3.95 19.66 -3.28
C PRO A 253 3.81 18.18 -3.72
N VAL A 254 4.91 17.43 -3.60
CA VAL A 254 4.93 15.98 -3.85
C VAL A 254 5.06 15.23 -2.54
N ALA A 255 4.03 14.46 -2.19
CA ALA A 255 4.01 13.66 -0.95
C ALA A 255 4.73 12.31 -1.09
N ALA A 256 4.94 11.83 -2.33
CA ALA A 256 5.58 10.55 -2.59
C ALA A 256 7.07 10.60 -2.27
N ARG A 257 7.49 9.85 -1.23
CA ARG A 257 8.86 9.88 -0.74
C ARG A 257 9.89 9.35 -1.73
N VAL A 258 9.59 8.27 -2.46
CA VAL A 258 10.50 7.73 -3.48
C VAL A 258 10.79 8.81 -4.51
N PHE A 259 9.73 9.46 -5.00
CA PHE A 259 9.89 10.57 -5.93
C PHE A 259 10.74 11.71 -5.34
N SER A 260 10.36 12.24 -4.18
CA SER A 260 11.02 13.41 -3.59
C SER A 260 12.45 13.15 -3.13
N GLU A 261 12.76 11.94 -2.65
CA GLU A 261 14.08 11.58 -2.09
C GLU A 261 15.03 10.98 -3.14
N GLN A 262 14.53 10.45 -4.26
CA GLN A 262 15.34 9.74 -5.26
C GLN A 262 15.15 10.30 -6.67
N THR A 263 13.93 10.29 -7.19
CA THR A 263 13.64 10.63 -8.60
C THR A 263 13.85 12.12 -8.88
N GLN A 264 13.29 13.00 -8.07
CA GLN A 264 13.42 14.46 -8.23
C GLN A 264 14.90 14.91 -8.20
N PRO A 265 15.73 14.50 -7.22
CA PRO A 265 17.16 14.83 -7.24
C PRO A 265 17.89 14.38 -8.51
N GLN A 266 17.57 13.18 -9.05
CA GLN A 266 18.14 12.71 -10.32
C GLN A 266 17.75 13.62 -11.48
N LEU A 267 16.47 13.98 -11.61
CA LEU A 267 15.98 14.85 -12.67
C LEU A 267 16.57 16.26 -12.59
N GLU A 268 16.73 16.81 -11.39
CA GLU A 268 17.30 18.14 -11.16
C GLU A 268 18.80 18.16 -11.43
N ALA A 269 19.55 17.18 -10.93
CA ALA A 269 20.99 17.04 -11.22
C ALA A 269 21.26 16.84 -12.72
N ALA A 270 20.34 16.17 -13.42
CA ALA A 270 20.37 15.97 -14.84
C ALA A 270 19.99 17.21 -15.68
N GLY A 271 19.46 18.26 -15.06
CA GLY A 271 19.02 19.48 -15.74
C GLY A 271 17.77 19.28 -16.63
N ILE A 272 16.88 18.35 -16.28
CA ILE A 272 15.67 18.07 -17.07
C ILE A 272 14.75 19.31 -17.13
N ASP A 273 14.35 19.72 -18.33
CA ASP A 273 13.48 20.87 -18.54
C ASP A 273 12.02 20.55 -18.14
N LYS A 274 11.56 21.15 -17.04
CA LYS A 274 10.17 21.08 -16.56
C LYS A 274 9.15 21.47 -17.64
N ARG A 275 9.49 22.34 -18.61
CA ARG A 275 8.58 22.72 -19.70
C ARG A 275 8.34 21.57 -20.67
N LYS A 276 9.36 20.78 -20.98
CA LYS A 276 9.23 19.56 -21.79
C LYS A 276 8.39 18.51 -21.04
N VAL A 277 8.62 18.34 -19.74
CA VAL A 277 7.83 17.42 -18.90
C VAL A 277 6.37 17.86 -18.83
N ALA A 278 6.08 19.15 -18.64
CA ALA A 278 4.72 19.67 -18.69
C ALA A 278 4.06 19.51 -20.08
N ARG A 279 4.84 19.51 -21.17
CA ARG A 279 4.35 19.20 -22.53
C ARG A 279 4.03 17.72 -22.67
N LEU A 280 4.89 16.82 -22.18
CA LEU A 280 4.64 15.37 -22.11
C LEU A 280 3.34 15.08 -21.35
N MET A 281 3.18 15.63 -20.14
CA MET A 281 1.99 15.45 -19.29
C MET A 281 0.67 15.91 -19.94
N ARG A 282 0.74 16.87 -20.87
CA ARG A 282 -0.42 17.35 -21.65
C ARG A 282 -0.71 16.50 -22.89
N ARG A 283 0.29 15.76 -23.39
CA ARG A 283 0.15 14.80 -24.49
C ARG A 283 -0.30 13.41 -24.01
N MET A 284 -0.17 13.12 -22.72
CA MET A 284 -0.62 11.85 -22.16
C MET A 284 -2.14 11.70 -22.25
N ASP A 285 -2.53 10.54 -22.75
CA ASP A 285 -3.91 10.11 -22.83
C ASP A 285 -4.31 9.38 -21.54
N GLN A 286 -5.58 9.47 -21.16
CA GLN A 286 -6.12 8.71 -20.02
C GLN A 286 -6.26 7.22 -20.35
N TYR A 287 -6.46 6.94 -21.63
CA TYR A 287 -6.61 5.64 -22.27
C TYR A 287 -6.43 5.85 -23.77
N ILE A 288 -6.09 4.80 -24.50
CA ILE A 288 -6.09 4.79 -25.96
C ILE A 288 -7.03 3.68 -26.40
N LEU A 289 -7.97 4.02 -27.30
CA LEU A 289 -8.87 3.06 -27.93
C LEU A 289 -8.64 3.17 -29.44
N TYR A 290 -8.27 2.06 -30.07
CA TYR A 290 -7.96 2.06 -31.50
C TYR A 290 -8.48 0.79 -32.18
N GLN A 291 -8.60 0.87 -33.50
CA GLN A 291 -8.83 -0.26 -34.38
C GLN A 291 -7.62 -0.51 -35.26
N PHE A 292 -7.16 -1.75 -35.27
CA PHE A 292 -6.12 -2.22 -36.16
C PHE A 292 -6.61 -3.50 -36.82
N ARG A 293 -6.78 -3.45 -38.14
CA ARG A 293 -7.51 -4.47 -38.91
C ARG A 293 -8.89 -4.67 -38.28
N ASP A 294 -9.30 -5.92 -38.06
CA ASP A 294 -10.59 -6.27 -37.48
C ASP A 294 -10.58 -6.29 -35.94
N GLN A 295 -9.52 -5.80 -35.28
CA GLN A 295 -9.38 -5.83 -33.82
C GLN A 295 -9.60 -4.44 -33.21
N THR A 296 -10.37 -4.38 -32.13
CA THR A 296 -10.49 -3.19 -31.27
C THR A 296 -9.62 -3.39 -30.03
N VAL A 297 -8.70 -2.48 -29.76
CA VAL A 297 -7.75 -2.59 -28.64
C VAL A 297 -7.93 -1.43 -27.69
N LEU A 298 -8.22 -1.76 -26.44
CA LEU A 298 -8.22 -0.82 -25.31
C LEU A 298 -6.87 -0.88 -24.60
N VAL A 299 -6.20 0.27 -24.50
CA VAL A 299 -4.99 0.45 -23.71
C VAL A 299 -5.28 1.37 -22.54
N THR A 300 -5.11 0.85 -21.32
CA THR A 300 -5.22 1.61 -20.06
C THR A 300 -4.00 1.30 -19.20
N HIS A 301 -3.76 2.06 -18.13
CA HIS A 301 -2.68 1.68 -17.22
C HIS A 301 -3.13 0.55 -16.27
N GLY A 302 -4.33 0.62 -15.71
CA GLY A 302 -4.79 -0.28 -14.63
C GLY A 302 -5.70 -1.46 -14.99
N GLY A 303 -6.16 -1.54 -16.25
CA GLY A 303 -7.11 -2.58 -16.70
C GLY A 303 -8.55 -2.37 -16.22
N LEU A 304 -9.52 -2.70 -17.07
CA LEU A 304 -10.95 -2.63 -16.79
C LEU A 304 -11.59 -4.01 -16.91
N SER A 305 -12.75 -4.19 -16.26
CA SER A 305 -13.54 -5.43 -16.32
C SER A 305 -14.47 -5.53 -17.52
N THR A 306 -14.56 -4.49 -18.36
CA THR A 306 -15.32 -4.44 -19.61
C THR A 306 -14.89 -3.21 -20.43
N LEU A 307 -15.40 -3.07 -21.66
CA LEU A 307 -15.31 -1.84 -22.48
C LEU A 307 -16.64 -1.07 -22.37
N PRO A 308 -16.76 -0.02 -21.53
CA PRO A 308 -18.00 0.73 -21.38
C PRO A 308 -18.36 1.49 -22.66
N GLU A 309 -19.63 1.64 -23.01
CA GLU A 309 -20.05 2.38 -24.23
C GLU A 309 -19.57 3.85 -24.26
N ARG A 310 -19.41 4.46 -23.08
CA ARG A 310 -19.01 5.85 -22.87
C ARG A 310 -17.75 5.95 -22.00
N LEU A 311 -16.59 5.50 -22.50
CA LEU A 311 -15.31 5.60 -21.77
C LEU A 311 -14.99 6.99 -21.21
N PRO A 312 -15.28 8.11 -21.89
CA PRO A 312 -15.07 9.45 -21.33
C PRO A 312 -15.76 9.72 -19.99
N LEU A 313 -16.78 8.93 -19.61
CA LEU A 313 -17.47 9.03 -18.33
C LEU A 313 -16.83 8.19 -17.21
N VAL A 314 -15.90 7.29 -17.54
CA VAL A 314 -15.13 6.52 -16.57
C VAL A 314 -14.11 7.45 -15.90
N ALA A 315 -14.04 7.41 -14.57
CA ALA A 315 -13.08 8.22 -13.82
C ALA A 315 -11.65 7.86 -14.21
N THR A 316 -10.78 8.85 -14.45
CA THR A 316 -9.37 8.57 -14.78
C THR A 316 -8.68 7.71 -13.71
N SER A 317 -9.03 7.89 -12.44
CA SER A 317 -8.47 7.07 -11.36
C SER A 317 -8.74 5.57 -11.55
N GLN A 318 -9.86 5.19 -12.15
CA GLN A 318 -10.14 3.78 -12.47
C GLN A 318 -9.34 3.29 -13.67
N LEU A 319 -9.10 4.15 -14.67
CA LEU A 319 -8.25 3.82 -15.82
C LEU A 319 -6.77 3.67 -15.42
N ILE A 320 -6.35 4.40 -14.38
CA ILE A 320 -4.98 4.36 -13.84
C ILE A 320 -4.81 3.19 -12.85
N HIS A 321 -5.66 3.10 -11.84
CA HIS A 321 -5.49 2.13 -10.75
C HIS A 321 -6.23 0.80 -10.97
N GLY A 322 -7.04 0.73 -12.03
CA GLY A 322 -7.91 -0.40 -12.32
C GLY A 322 -9.12 -0.50 -11.40
N VAL A 323 -9.88 -1.58 -11.56
CA VAL A 323 -11.07 -1.89 -10.76
C VAL A 323 -10.82 -3.05 -9.77
N GLY A 324 -11.59 -3.10 -8.69
CA GLY A 324 -11.46 -4.11 -7.63
C GLY A 324 -10.29 -3.85 -6.68
N VAL A 325 -9.95 -4.87 -5.88
CA VAL A 325 -8.76 -4.84 -5.00
C VAL A 325 -7.51 -5.10 -5.83
N TYR A 326 -6.35 -4.54 -5.45
CA TYR A 326 -5.10 -4.64 -6.22
C TYR A 326 -4.77 -6.06 -6.70
N ASP A 327 -4.97 -7.06 -5.82
CA ASP A 327 -4.68 -8.48 -6.05
C ASP A 327 -5.74 -9.20 -6.92
N GLU A 328 -6.80 -8.54 -7.38
CA GLU A 328 -7.88 -9.16 -8.18
C GLU A 328 -7.71 -8.97 -9.71
N VAL A 329 -6.54 -8.50 -10.17
CA VAL A 329 -6.30 -8.17 -11.59
C VAL A 329 -6.66 -9.31 -12.55
N GLY A 330 -6.40 -10.56 -12.19
CA GLY A 330 -6.78 -11.70 -13.02
C GLY A 330 -8.30 -11.85 -13.18
N ALA A 331 -9.06 -11.67 -12.10
CA ALA A 331 -10.52 -11.72 -12.15
C ALA A 331 -11.11 -10.56 -12.98
N VAL A 332 -10.43 -9.41 -13.00
CA VAL A 332 -10.79 -8.28 -13.85
C VAL A 332 -10.59 -8.62 -15.32
N ASP A 333 -9.45 -9.20 -15.69
CA ASP A 333 -9.16 -9.62 -17.06
C ASP A 333 -10.07 -10.76 -17.54
N ASP A 334 -10.44 -11.69 -16.65
CA ASP A 334 -11.44 -12.73 -16.94
C ASP A 334 -12.83 -12.11 -17.18
N ALA A 335 -13.23 -11.14 -16.36
CA ALA A 335 -14.49 -10.42 -16.53
C ALA A 335 -14.52 -9.59 -17.83
N PHE A 336 -13.38 -9.01 -18.23
CA PHE A 336 -13.25 -8.27 -19.49
C PHE A 336 -13.52 -9.18 -20.68
N MET A 337 -12.88 -10.35 -20.71
CA MET A 337 -13.09 -11.36 -21.75
C MET A 337 -14.56 -11.82 -21.78
N ALA A 338 -15.17 -12.06 -20.62
CA ALA A 338 -16.57 -12.50 -20.55
C ALA A 338 -17.58 -11.44 -21.02
N GLN A 339 -17.25 -10.15 -20.97
CA GLN A 339 -18.19 -9.05 -21.22
C GLN A 339 -17.97 -8.32 -22.55
N THR A 340 -16.97 -8.72 -23.34
CA THR A 340 -16.63 -8.07 -24.61
C THR A 340 -16.60 -9.10 -25.74
N ASP A 341 -16.81 -8.65 -26.98
CA ASP A 341 -16.74 -9.51 -28.16
C ASP A 341 -15.33 -10.06 -28.43
N ASP A 342 -15.25 -11.10 -29.27
CA ASP A 342 -14.00 -11.81 -29.55
C ASP A 342 -12.96 -10.98 -30.34
N ALA A 343 -13.38 -9.83 -30.89
CA ALA A 343 -12.50 -8.89 -31.59
C ALA A 343 -11.94 -7.79 -30.65
N THR A 344 -12.35 -7.77 -29.39
CA THR A 344 -11.98 -6.73 -28.42
C THR A 344 -10.89 -7.21 -27.47
N PHE A 345 -9.78 -6.49 -27.43
CA PHE A 345 -8.59 -6.79 -26.65
C PHE A 345 -8.29 -5.70 -25.61
N GLN A 346 -7.60 -6.10 -24.55
CA GLN A 346 -7.13 -5.19 -23.51
C GLN A 346 -5.62 -5.35 -23.28
N ILE A 347 -4.93 -4.22 -23.16
CA ILE A 347 -3.52 -4.14 -22.78
C ILE A 347 -3.40 -3.16 -21.62
N HIS A 348 -2.72 -3.57 -20.54
CA HIS A 348 -2.51 -2.74 -19.35
C HIS A 348 -1.13 -2.96 -18.72
N GLY A 349 -0.65 -1.99 -17.96
CA GLY A 349 0.73 -1.92 -17.46
C GLY A 349 0.89 -2.12 -15.95
N HIS A 350 -0.14 -1.82 -15.16
CA HIS A 350 -0.13 -1.78 -13.70
C HIS A 350 -0.68 -3.08 -13.09
N ARG A 351 -0.33 -3.37 -11.83
CA ARG A 351 -0.83 -4.51 -11.01
C ARG A 351 -0.45 -5.89 -11.51
N ASN A 352 0.56 -6.49 -10.89
CA ASN A 352 0.86 -7.91 -11.08
C ASN A 352 1.57 -8.55 -9.88
N ARG A 353 0.96 -8.45 -8.70
CA ARG A 353 1.56 -9.02 -7.48
C ARG A 353 1.71 -10.54 -7.55
N GLN A 354 0.79 -11.20 -8.26
CA GLN A 354 0.73 -12.64 -8.48
C GLN A 354 1.78 -13.17 -9.46
N ASN A 355 2.47 -12.28 -10.19
CA ASN A 355 3.41 -12.63 -11.26
C ASN A 355 2.74 -13.43 -12.41
N TYR A 356 1.55 -13.02 -12.84
CA TYR A 356 0.94 -13.51 -14.07
C TYR A 356 1.86 -13.25 -15.29
N PRO A 357 1.81 -14.11 -16.32
CA PRO A 357 2.56 -13.92 -17.57
C PRO A 357 2.05 -12.69 -18.35
N THR A 358 2.85 -12.21 -19.31
CA THR A 358 2.49 -11.05 -20.14
C THR A 358 1.17 -11.24 -20.88
N ARG A 359 0.96 -12.43 -21.45
CA ARG A 359 -0.34 -12.84 -21.98
C ARG A 359 -1.09 -13.55 -20.86
N TYR A 360 -2.04 -12.87 -20.23
CA TYR A 360 -2.79 -13.44 -19.11
C TYR A 360 -3.82 -14.47 -19.61
N ASN A 361 -4.64 -14.07 -20.59
CA ASN A 361 -5.60 -14.93 -21.28
C ASN A 361 -5.56 -14.66 -22.80
N GLU A 362 -6.58 -15.08 -23.54
CA GLU A 362 -6.58 -14.98 -25.01
C GLU A 362 -6.57 -13.53 -25.51
N ARG A 363 -7.20 -12.60 -24.76
CA ARG A 363 -7.47 -11.21 -25.18
C ARG A 363 -6.92 -10.12 -24.25
N CYS A 364 -6.40 -10.48 -23.07
CA CYS A 364 -5.86 -9.56 -22.07
C CYS A 364 -4.36 -9.73 -21.87
N TYR A 365 -3.62 -8.62 -21.91
CA TYR A 365 -2.17 -8.58 -21.74
C TYR A 365 -1.77 -7.63 -20.61
N ASN A 366 -0.98 -8.13 -19.66
CA ASN A 366 -0.48 -7.41 -18.50
C ASN A 366 1.03 -7.16 -18.64
N LEU A 367 1.40 -5.89 -18.76
CA LEU A 367 2.76 -5.43 -19.00
C LEU A 367 3.51 -5.02 -17.71
N GLU A 368 2.96 -5.28 -16.52
CA GLU A 368 3.68 -5.13 -15.24
C GLU A 368 4.66 -6.30 -15.09
N GLY A 369 5.94 -6.02 -15.29
CA GLY A 369 7.02 -7.00 -15.20
C GLY A 369 8.00 -6.77 -14.05
N LYS A 370 7.77 -5.78 -13.18
CA LYS A 370 8.60 -5.42 -12.02
C LYS A 370 10.05 -5.14 -12.43
N VAL A 371 10.20 -4.39 -13.51
CA VAL A 371 11.48 -4.13 -14.17
C VAL A 371 12.49 -3.47 -13.21
N GLU A 372 12.01 -2.65 -12.28
CA GLU A 372 12.81 -1.95 -11.27
C GLU A 372 13.44 -2.87 -10.21
N PHE A 373 12.93 -4.10 -10.09
CA PHE A 373 13.42 -5.12 -9.14
C PHE A 373 14.17 -6.28 -9.81
N GLY A 374 14.57 -6.10 -11.07
CA GLY A 374 15.29 -7.12 -11.84
C GLY A 374 14.37 -8.12 -12.54
N GLY A 375 13.09 -7.77 -12.65
CA GLY A 375 12.13 -8.42 -13.52
C GLY A 375 12.36 -8.04 -14.99
N GLU A 376 11.28 -7.84 -15.72
CA GLU A 376 11.32 -7.65 -17.17
C GLU A 376 10.58 -6.39 -17.59
N LEU A 377 11.14 -5.62 -18.53
CA LEU A 377 10.35 -4.72 -19.34
C LEU A 377 9.48 -5.57 -20.25
N ARG A 378 8.16 -5.54 -20.04
CA ARG A 378 7.21 -6.29 -20.85
C ARG A 378 6.62 -5.41 -21.92
N THR A 379 6.55 -5.95 -23.13
CA THR A 379 5.97 -5.27 -24.28
C THR A 379 5.12 -6.24 -25.09
N VAL A 380 4.19 -5.70 -25.88
CA VAL A 380 3.40 -6.46 -26.86
C VAL A 380 3.50 -5.77 -28.20
N ARG A 381 3.97 -6.49 -29.21
CA ARG A 381 3.97 -6.03 -30.60
C ARG A 381 2.79 -6.66 -31.34
N LEU A 382 1.91 -5.82 -31.88
CA LEU A 382 0.77 -6.21 -32.70
C LEU A 382 1.11 -5.91 -34.17
N ASP A 383 1.04 -6.92 -35.03
CA ASP A 383 1.14 -6.78 -36.49
C ASP A 383 0.13 -7.70 -37.21
N GLU A 384 0.32 -7.93 -38.51
CA GLU A 384 -0.54 -8.81 -39.31
C GLU A 384 -0.62 -10.27 -38.82
N ASN A 385 0.36 -10.72 -38.02
CA ASN A 385 0.39 -12.06 -37.43
C ASN A 385 -0.26 -12.09 -36.02
N GLY A 386 -0.75 -10.95 -35.53
CA GLY A 386 -1.38 -10.81 -34.22
C GLY A 386 -0.46 -10.28 -33.13
N MET A 387 -0.83 -10.49 -31.88
CA MET A 387 -0.13 -9.97 -30.70
C MET A 387 1.01 -10.91 -30.25
N THR A 388 2.23 -10.37 -30.23
CA THR A 388 3.44 -11.08 -29.79
C THR A 388 4.04 -10.41 -28.56
N PRO A 389 4.02 -11.09 -27.38
CA PRO A 389 4.74 -10.63 -26.19
C PRO A 389 6.25 -10.64 -26.41
N ILE A 390 6.92 -9.58 -26.01
CA ILE A 390 8.39 -9.45 -26.00
C ILE A 390 8.80 -8.95 -24.63
N THR A 391 9.72 -9.65 -23.98
CA THR A 391 10.23 -9.29 -22.65
C THR A 391 11.74 -9.07 -22.68
N ILE A 392 12.21 -8.09 -21.92
CA ILE A 392 13.63 -7.78 -21.74
C ILE A 392 13.94 -7.71 -20.26
N ARG A 393 14.82 -8.60 -19.80
CA ARG A 393 15.16 -8.69 -18.38
C ARG A 393 16.09 -7.57 -17.96
N ASN A 394 15.77 -6.90 -16.85
CA ASN A 394 16.66 -5.90 -16.27
C ASN A 394 17.78 -6.58 -15.46
N GLN A 395 18.99 -6.62 -16.02
CA GLN A 395 20.16 -7.19 -15.34
C GLN A 395 20.85 -6.21 -14.40
N GLN A 396 20.51 -4.92 -14.45
CA GLN A 396 21.16 -3.85 -13.68
C GLN A 396 20.40 -3.45 -12.41
N ALA A 397 19.23 -4.04 -12.13
CA ALA A 397 18.45 -3.68 -10.96
C ALA A 397 19.23 -3.91 -9.67
N THR A 398 19.24 -2.90 -8.81
CA THR A 398 19.90 -2.93 -7.49
C THR A 398 19.12 -3.80 -6.49
N ALA A 399 17.80 -3.81 -6.63
CA ALA A 399 16.89 -4.65 -5.87
C ALA A 399 16.60 -5.94 -6.61
N ARG A 400 16.40 -7.04 -5.86
CA ARG A 400 16.24 -8.39 -6.40
C ARG A 400 14.83 -8.91 -6.16
N LEU A 401 14.22 -9.48 -7.20
CA LEU A 401 13.01 -10.31 -7.08
C LEU A 401 13.35 -11.68 -6.47
N TYR A 402 12.43 -12.20 -5.65
CA TYR A 402 12.50 -13.53 -5.04
C TYR A 402 11.31 -14.39 -5.50
N PRO A 403 11.19 -14.70 -6.82
CA PRO A 403 10.07 -15.46 -7.36
C PRO A 403 9.90 -16.84 -6.70
N GLU A 404 10.98 -17.45 -6.21
CA GLU A 404 10.97 -18.71 -5.46
C GLU A 404 10.09 -18.67 -4.20
N ASN A 405 9.88 -17.47 -3.63
CA ASN A 405 9.03 -17.28 -2.45
C ASN A 405 7.55 -17.04 -2.80
N ALA A 406 7.19 -16.86 -4.07
CA ALA A 406 5.81 -16.54 -4.49
C ALA A 406 4.81 -17.63 -4.07
N ALA A 407 5.17 -18.90 -4.30
CA ALA A 407 4.35 -20.04 -3.88
C ALA A 407 4.17 -20.08 -2.36
N PHE A 408 5.24 -19.82 -1.60
CA PHE A 408 5.18 -19.76 -0.14
C PHE A 408 4.27 -18.64 0.36
N LEU A 409 4.37 -17.43 -0.22
CA LEU A 409 3.48 -16.30 0.09
C LEU A 409 2.01 -16.65 -0.17
N SER A 410 1.70 -17.27 -1.31
CA SER A 410 0.35 -17.72 -1.63
C SER A 410 -0.18 -18.74 -0.62
N GLN A 411 0.64 -19.73 -0.25
CA GLN A 411 0.28 -20.71 0.77
C GLN A 411 0.01 -20.06 2.14
N LEU A 412 0.76 -19.01 2.53
CA LEU A 412 0.52 -18.31 3.79
C LEU A 412 -0.86 -17.65 3.81
N ARG A 413 -1.27 -17.04 2.70
CA ARG A 413 -2.57 -16.36 2.54
C ARG A 413 -3.75 -17.31 2.56
N GLN A 414 -3.58 -18.51 2.00
CA GLN A 414 -4.61 -19.54 1.96
C GLN A 414 -4.79 -20.25 3.31
N ASN A 415 -3.82 -20.14 4.24
CA ASN A 415 -3.88 -20.83 5.51
C ASN A 415 -4.82 -20.11 6.50
N ARG A 416 -5.93 -20.77 6.86
CA ARG A 416 -6.94 -20.23 7.79
C ARG A 416 -6.40 -19.83 9.17
N TYR A 417 -5.28 -20.41 9.61
CA TYR A 417 -4.64 -20.15 10.91
C TYR A 417 -3.55 -19.09 10.86
N ILE A 418 -3.28 -18.50 9.70
CA ILE A 418 -2.30 -17.42 9.53
C ILE A 418 -3.06 -16.12 9.23
N ARG A 419 -2.59 -15.03 9.83
CA ARG A 419 -3.07 -13.68 9.59
C ARG A 419 -1.96 -12.89 8.92
N GLU A 420 -2.28 -12.23 7.82
CA GLU A 420 -1.49 -11.17 7.19
C GLU A 420 -1.84 -9.83 7.84
N SER A 421 -0.85 -9.02 8.16
CA SER A 421 -1.03 -7.61 8.55
C SER A 421 -0.18 -6.75 7.61
N ILE A 422 -0.84 -5.87 6.86
CA ILE A 422 -0.16 -4.96 5.92
C ILE A 422 0.50 -3.83 6.73
N LEU A 423 1.78 -3.58 6.47
CA LEU A 423 2.62 -2.59 7.12
C LEU A 423 3.16 -1.59 6.06
N PRO A 424 3.67 -0.43 6.47
CA PRO A 424 4.24 0.55 5.53
C PRO A 424 5.39 0.00 4.68
N GLY A 425 5.50 0.48 3.43
CA GLY A 425 6.61 0.15 2.52
C GLY A 425 6.50 -1.24 1.88
N ASP A 426 5.29 -1.65 1.52
CA ASP A 426 4.96 -2.92 0.83
C ASP A 426 5.30 -4.19 1.63
N ILE A 427 5.49 -4.04 2.94
CA ILE A 427 5.80 -5.14 3.85
C ILE A 427 4.51 -5.68 4.44
N SER A 428 4.34 -7.00 4.41
CA SER A 428 3.33 -7.70 5.20
C SER A 428 4.00 -8.53 6.28
N SER A 429 3.47 -8.47 7.50
CA SER A 429 3.81 -9.45 8.53
C SER A 429 2.80 -10.59 8.51
N PHE A 430 3.32 -11.80 8.62
CA PHE A 430 2.53 -13.01 8.76
C PHE A 430 2.69 -13.49 10.20
N ASN A 431 1.60 -13.88 10.83
CA ASN A 431 1.61 -14.44 12.18
C ASN A 431 0.47 -15.43 12.37
N PHE A 432 0.62 -16.39 13.27
CA PHE A 432 -0.46 -17.33 13.59
C PHE A 432 -1.59 -16.62 14.35
N LYS A 433 -2.84 -17.04 14.08
CA LYS A 433 -4.02 -16.56 14.80
C LYS A 433 -4.14 -17.25 16.17
N PRO A 434 -4.82 -16.65 17.17
CA PRO A 434 -5.02 -17.27 18.48
C PRO A 434 -5.64 -18.67 18.41
N GLU A 435 -6.51 -18.94 17.43
CA GLU A 435 -7.14 -20.24 17.21
C GLU A 435 -6.12 -21.36 16.93
N ALA A 436 -4.99 -21.04 16.31
CA ALA A 436 -3.91 -22.00 16.10
C ALA A 436 -3.36 -22.51 17.45
N PHE A 437 -3.27 -21.61 18.44
CA PHE A 437 -2.84 -21.94 19.79
C PHE A 437 -3.88 -22.78 20.53
N TYR A 438 -5.15 -22.35 20.51
CA TYR A 438 -6.23 -23.05 21.22
C TYR A 438 -6.50 -24.46 20.67
N ARG A 439 -6.38 -24.64 19.35
CA ARG A 439 -6.62 -25.93 18.69
C ARG A 439 -5.36 -26.78 18.52
N GLN A 440 -4.22 -26.33 19.06
CA GLN A 440 -2.90 -26.96 18.87
C GLN A 440 -2.59 -27.27 17.40
N ALA A 441 -3.02 -26.41 16.47
CA ALA A 441 -2.91 -26.62 15.03
C ALA A 441 -1.52 -26.22 14.51
N TRP A 442 -0.47 -26.86 15.03
CA TRP A 442 0.92 -26.55 14.77
C TRP A 442 1.49 -27.39 13.62
N THR A 443 1.33 -26.91 12.40
CA THR A 443 2.04 -27.41 11.22
C THR A 443 3.37 -26.67 11.02
N THR A 444 4.28 -27.23 10.22
CA THR A 444 5.52 -26.57 9.78
C THR A 444 5.27 -25.13 9.32
N GLN A 445 4.21 -24.91 8.54
CA GLN A 445 3.87 -23.59 8.03
C GLN A 445 3.45 -22.61 9.14
N THR A 446 2.59 -23.04 10.08
CA THR A 446 2.16 -22.17 11.20
C THR A 446 3.29 -21.87 12.18
N MET A 447 4.26 -22.79 12.34
CA MET A 447 5.44 -22.56 13.17
C MET A 447 6.38 -21.51 12.55
N ARG A 448 6.52 -21.52 11.21
CA ARG A 448 7.33 -20.55 10.45
C ARG A 448 6.74 -19.14 10.40
N ALA A 449 5.43 -19.01 10.59
CA ALA A 449 4.77 -17.70 10.59
C ALA A 449 5.17 -16.82 11.78
N ARG A 450 5.95 -17.29 12.77
CA ARG A 450 6.37 -16.46 13.90
C ARG A 450 7.46 -15.48 13.47
N GLY A 451 7.17 -14.17 13.50
CA GLY A 451 8.16 -13.13 13.20
C GLY A 451 8.65 -13.18 11.75
N LEU A 452 7.72 -13.37 10.83
CA LEU A 452 7.97 -13.46 9.40
C LEU A 452 7.39 -12.24 8.68
N PHE A 453 8.24 -11.52 7.94
CA PHE A 453 7.83 -10.34 7.19
C PHE A 453 8.33 -10.47 5.77
N LEU A 454 7.45 -10.20 4.80
CA LEU A 454 7.78 -10.23 3.39
C LEU A 454 7.52 -8.87 2.75
N ASN A 455 8.43 -8.39 1.92
CA ASN A 455 8.11 -7.40 0.92
C ASN A 455 7.29 -8.10 -0.15
N THR A 456 6.07 -7.63 -0.33
CA THR A 456 5.07 -8.29 -1.14
C THR A 456 5.04 -7.85 -2.59
N LEU A 457 5.86 -6.87 -2.94
CA LEU A 457 6.15 -6.47 -4.31
C LEU A 457 7.26 -7.36 -4.88
N THR A 458 8.33 -7.55 -4.12
CA THR A 458 9.51 -8.34 -4.53
C THR A 458 9.50 -9.80 -4.11
N ASN A 459 8.57 -10.19 -3.23
CA ASN A 459 8.53 -11.48 -2.52
C ASN A 459 9.76 -11.74 -1.62
N GLU A 460 10.55 -10.71 -1.31
CA GLU A 460 11.69 -10.82 -0.40
C GLU A 460 11.22 -11.09 1.03
N ILE A 461 11.82 -12.06 1.71
CA ILE A 461 11.68 -12.18 3.17
C ILE A 461 12.55 -11.10 3.80
N VAL A 462 11.95 -9.99 4.24
CA VAL A 462 12.72 -8.86 4.79
C VAL A 462 13.11 -9.08 6.25
N ILE A 463 12.32 -9.84 7.01
CA ILE A 463 12.62 -10.25 8.39
C ILE A 463 12.23 -11.72 8.57
N ARG A 464 13.11 -12.48 9.23
CA ARG A 464 12.88 -13.88 9.59
C ARG A 464 13.35 -14.15 11.02
N ALA A 465 12.41 -14.45 11.91
CA ALA A 465 12.71 -14.87 13.29
C ALA A 465 12.78 -16.41 13.42
N TYR A 466 12.96 -16.90 14.65
CA TYR A 466 12.87 -18.32 15.00
C TYR A 466 11.55 -18.97 14.58
N ASP A 467 11.62 -20.24 14.21
CA ASP A 467 10.43 -21.09 14.22
C ASP A 467 9.85 -21.16 15.64
N LYS A 468 8.53 -21.35 15.74
CA LYS A 468 7.86 -21.50 17.02
C LYS A 468 8.36 -22.78 17.72
N PHE A 469 9.12 -22.61 18.81
CA PHE A 469 9.49 -23.69 19.72
C PHE A 469 8.68 -23.68 21.03
N PHE A 470 8.61 -24.84 21.68
CA PHE A 470 7.72 -25.15 22.80
C PHE A 470 8.50 -25.48 24.07
N ASN A 471 7.82 -25.47 25.22
CA ASN A 471 8.44 -25.95 26.45
C ASN A 471 8.56 -27.47 26.44
N ILE A 472 9.54 -28.01 27.15
CA ILE A 472 9.62 -29.45 27.42
C ILE A 472 8.30 -29.90 28.08
N GLY A 473 7.70 -30.97 27.55
CA GLY A 473 6.41 -31.52 27.99
C GLY A 473 5.17 -30.74 27.52
N GLU A 474 5.29 -29.66 26.74
CA GLU A 474 4.12 -28.91 26.24
C GLU A 474 3.37 -29.68 25.15
N ARG A 475 4.08 -30.53 24.41
CA ARG A 475 3.58 -31.39 23.33
C ARG A 475 4.23 -32.77 23.39
N ARG A 476 3.61 -33.77 22.77
CA ARG A 476 4.13 -35.14 22.69
C ARG A 476 5.56 -35.23 22.15
N ASP A 477 5.87 -34.45 21.13
CA ASP A 477 7.21 -34.35 20.50
C ASP A 477 8.24 -33.54 21.33
N THR A 478 7.83 -33.00 22.47
CA THR A 478 8.69 -32.30 23.44
C THR A 478 8.72 -32.98 24.80
N GLU A 479 8.05 -34.12 24.96
CA GLU A 479 8.15 -34.95 26.16
C GLU A 479 9.54 -35.58 26.25
N LEU A 480 10.05 -35.79 27.47
CA LEU A 480 11.41 -36.32 27.69
C LEU A 480 11.65 -37.64 26.96
N ALA A 481 10.66 -38.55 26.95
CA ALA A 481 10.75 -39.83 26.26
C ALA A 481 10.90 -39.68 24.72
N ALA A 482 10.27 -38.65 24.13
CA ALA A 482 10.41 -38.36 22.71
C ALA A 482 11.76 -37.68 22.41
N LEU A 483 12.19 -36.76 23.29
CA LEU A 483 13.46 -36.05 23.16
C LEU A 483 14.66 -36.99 23.28
N GLU A 484 14.59 -38.01 24.14
CA GLU A 484 15.64 -39.05 24.26
C GLU A 484 15.94 -39.74 22.93
N GLN A 485 14.90 -39.96 22.11
CA GLN A 485 15.00 -40.66 20.84
C GLN A 485 15.35 -39.73 19.67
N THR A 486 15.14 -38.43 19.81
CA THR A 486 15.19 -37.47 18.69
C THR A 486 16.29 -36.41 18.81
N MET A 487 16.75 -36.08 20.02
CA MET A 487 17.80 -35.09 20.22
C MET A 487 19.14 -35.53 19.65
N THR A 488 19.76 -34.63 18.89
CA THR A 488 21.10 -34.85 18.34
C THR A 488 22.15 -34.12 19.18
N PHE A 489 23.20 -34.82 19.61
CA PHE A 489 24.26 -34.25 20.45
C PHE A 489 25.44 -33.72 19.60
N PRO A 490 26.18 -32.68 20.06
CA PRO A 490 26.07 -32.05 21.38
C PRO A 490 24.83 -31.15 21.52
N VAL A 491 24.23 -31.15 22.71
CA VAL A 491 23.09 -30.30 23.07
C VAL A 491 23.60 -29.13 23.91
N ARG A 492 23.11 -27.92 23.64
CA ARG A 492 23.51 -26.69 24.31
C ARG A 492 22.34 -26.05 25.03
N ALA A 493 22.55 -25.64 26.27
CA ALA A 493 21.61 -24.83 27.04
C ALA A 493 22.08 -23.37 27.02
N TRP A 494 21.26 -22.48 26.48
CA TRP A 494 21.47 -21.04 26.46
C TRP A 494 20.60 -20.36 27.51
N VAL A 495 21.16 -19.39 28.23
CA VAL A 495 20.38 -18.57 29.16
C VAL A 495 19.26 -17.89 28.38
N LYS A 496 18.03 -18.08 28.84
CA LYS A 496 16.87 -17.44 28.26
C LYS A 496 16.71 -16.07 28.92
N GLU A 497 17.16 -15.03 28.22
CA GLU A 497 16.90 -13.65 28.61
C GLU A 497 15.39 -13.33 28.62
N ASN A 498 15.02 -12.32 29.42
CA ASN A 498 13.63 -12.00 29.74
C ASN A 498 13.29 -10.56 29.36
N GLY A 499 13.03 -10.36 28.07
CA GLY A 499 12.58 -9.11 27.49
C GLY A 499 11.56 -9.35 26.38
N PHE A 500 11.55 -8.45 25.41
CA PHE A 500 10.78 -8.62 24.18
C PHE A 500 11.69 -8.76 22.96
N LEU A 501 11.19 -9.40 21.91
CA LEU A 501 11.97 -9.71 20.71
C LEU A 501 12.08 -8.48 19.80
N GLY A 502 13.31 -8.02 19.57
CA GLY A 502 13.68 -7.05 18.54
C GLY A 502 14.24 -7.75 17.30
N LEU A 503 13.80 -7.33 16.12
CA LEU A 503 14.16 -7.92 14.83
C LEU A 503 14.73 -6.85 13.92
N VAL A 504 15.92 -7.09 13.34
CA VAL A 504 16.54 -6.20 12.35
C VAL A 504 16.79 -6.96 11.07
N GLY A 505 16.03 -6.63 10.04
CA GLY A 505 16.17 -7.16 8.70
C GLY A 505 16.54 -6.08 7.69
N TYR A 506 16.40 -6.40 6.41
CA TYR A 506 16.77 -5.53 5.30
C TYR A 506 15.73 -5.65 4.18
N ASN A 507 15.35 -4.52 3.59
CA ASN A 507 14.49 -4.46 2.42
C ASN A 507 15.32 -3.96 1.24
N SER A 508 15.62 -4.86 0.30
CA SER A 508 16.44 -4.56 -0.88
C SER A 508 15.79 -3.52 -1.78
N ALA A 509 14.46 -3.57 -1.97
CA ALA A 509 13.71 -2.61 -2.76
C ALA A 509 13.83 -1.17 -2.24
N ALA A 510 13.88 -1.01 -0.92
CA ALA A 510 13.97 0.30 -0.27
C ALA A 510 15.41 0.69 0.13
N GLY A 511 16.39 -0.19 -0.10
CA GLY A 511 17.79 0.02 0.26
C GLY A 511 18.05 0.25 1.77
N ARG A 512 17.16 -0.18 2.66
CA ARG A 512 17.20 0.20 4.09
C ARG A 512 16.86 -0.93 5.07
N LEU A 513 17.27 -0.74 6.32
CA LEU A 513 16.93 -1.63 7.44
C LEU A 513 15.42 -1.64 7.71
N VAL A 514 14.91 -2.81 8.09
CA VAL A 514 13.55 -2.98 8.62
C VAL A 514 13.67 -3.42 10.06
N MET A 515 13.10 -2.64 10.99
CA MET A 515 13.13 -2.94 12.42
C MET A 515 11.73 -3.22 12.94
N ALA A 516 11.56 -4.35 13.61
CA ALA A 516 10.27 -4.81 14.11
C ALA A 516 10.36 -5.33 15.54
N SER A 517 9.24 -5.29 16.24
CA SER A 517 9.03 -6.05 17.48
C SER A 517 7.92 -7.06 17.26
N LYS A 518 8.19 -8.33 17.56
CA LYS A 518 7.27 -9.48 17.41
C LYS A 518 6.69 -9.64 15.99
N SER A 519 5.62 -8.93 15.65
CA SER A 519 4.87 -9.06 14.39
C SER A 519 4.49 -7.71 13.78
N THR A 520 5.13 -6.62 14.20
CA THR A 520 4.84 -5.26 13.71
C THR A 520 6.12 -4.42 13.62
N THR A 521 6.21 -3.57 12.61
CA THR A 521 7.22 -2.50 12.50
C THR A 521 6.79 -1.21 13.21
N GLU A 522 5.53 -1.15 13.62
CA GLU A 522 4.89 0.01 14.25
C GLU A 522 4.52 -0.28 15.72
N GLY A 523 4.24 0.78 16.48
CA GLY A 523 3.83 0.73 17.88
C GLY A 523 4.99 0.90 18.86
N ASP A 524 4.65 1.06 20.15
CA ASP A 524 5.58 1.53 21.18
C ASP A 524 6.81 0.63 21.35
N TYR A 525 6.63 -0.68 21.29
CA TYR A 525 7.74 -1.65 21.40
C TYR A 525 8.70 -1.59 20.22
N ALA A 526 8.18 -1.48 19.00
CA ALA A 526 9.01 -1.36 17.80
C ALA A 526 9.74 -0.01 17.77
N ALA A 527 9.08 1.06 18.22
CA ALA A 527 9.67 2.40 18.34
C ALA A 527 10.75 2.46 19.43
N ALA A 528 10.50 1.86 20.60
CA ALA A 528 11.46 1.79 21.69
C ALA A 528 12.71 0.99 21.28
N PHE A 529 12.51 -0.19 20.67
CA PHE A 529 13.62 -0.98 20.14
C PHE A 529 14.41 -0.23 19.06
N ARG A 530 13.71 0.40 18.10
CA ARG A 530 14.35 1.19 17.04
C ARG A 530 15.20 2.31 17.62
N ARG A 531 14.69 3.05 18.61
CA ARG A 531 15.43 4.12 19.28
C ARG A 531 16.70 3.57 19.93
N GLU A 532 16.56 2.53 20.77
CA GLU A 532 17.69 1.94 21.49
C GLU A 532 18.74 1.39 20.53
N PHE A 533 18.33 0.65 19.50
CA PHE A 533 19.22 0.08 18.50
C PHE A 533 19.98 1.16 17.72
N LEU A 534 19.30 2.22 17.29
CA LEU A 534 19.92 3.33 16.56
C LEU A 534 20.84 4.17 17.44
N GLU A 535 20.55 4.26 18.74
CA GLU A 535 21.39 4.95 19.71
C GLU A 535 22.66 4.14 20.00
N GLN A 536 22.51 2.86 20.34
CA GLN A 536 23.61 1.98 20.71
C GLN A 536 24.55 1.67 19.52
N PHE A 537 24.01 1.50 18.30
CA PHE A 537 24.78 1.04 17.14
C PHE A 537 24.97 2.09 16.04
N ARG A 538 24.74 3.38 16.33
CA ARG A 538 24.79 4.50 15.36
C ARG A 538 25.98 4.43 14.40
N ASP A 539 27.18 4.34 14.96
CA ASP A 539 28.44 4.39 14.20
C ASP A 539 28.73 3.09 13.43
N ARG A 540 27.97 2.03 13.71
CA ARG A 540 28.07 0.71 13.07
C ARG A 540 26.93 0.44 12.10
N LEU A 541 25.95 1.35 11.94
CA LEU A 541 24.83 1.17 11.02
C LEU A 541 25.23 0.88 9.56
N PRO A 542 26.25 1.54 8.97
CA PRO A 542 26.69 1.20 7.62
C PRO A 542 27.21 -0.25 7.52
N TYR A 543 27.99 -0.68 8.52
CA TYR A 543 28.51 -2.04 8.60
C TYR A 543 27.39 -3.08 8.77
N ILE A 544 26.47 -2.84 9.69
CA ILE A 544 25.30 -3.71 9.93
C ILE A 544 24.46 -3.82 8.65
N THR A 545 24.16 -2.70 8.00
CA THR A 545 23.33 -2.67 6.79
C THR A 545 23.97 -3.46 5.65
N ASP A 546 25.27 -3.27 5.42
CA ASP A 546 26.01 -4.02 4.41
C ASP A 546 26.07 -5.52 4.72
N TYR A 547 26.27 -5.88 5.99
CA TYR A 547 26.29 -7.28 6.43
C TYR A 547 24.93 -7.98 6.20
N LEU A 548 23.81 -7.37 6.63
CA LEU A 548 22.47 -7.96 6.42
C LEU A 548 22.13 -8.13 4.94
N ARG A 549 22.55 -7.17 4.12
CA ARG A 549 22.37 -7.21 2.66
C ARG A 549 23.18 -8.33 2.03
N ARG A 550 24.50 -8.41 2.29
CA ARG A 550 25.39 -9.39 1.64
C ARG A 550 25.13 -10.82 2.08
N HIS A 551 24.87 -11.03 3.36
CA HIS A 551 24.74 -12.38 3.93
C HIS A 551 23.30 -12.91 3.91
N ASN A 552 22.34 -12.08 3.47
CA ASN A 552 20.90 -12.36 3.46
C ASN A 552 20.39 -12.84 4.84
N VAL A 553 20.64 -12.04 5.87
CA VAL A 553 20.34 -12.40 7.28
C VAL A 553 19.53 -11.33 8.00
N CYS A 554 18.96 -11.73 9.14
CA CYS A 554 18.20 -10.94 10.09
C CYS A 554 18.84 -11.09 11.48
N LEU A 555 18.99 -9.99 12.22
CA LEU A 555 19.45 -10.02 13.61
C LEU A 555 18.25 -10.17 14.53
N LEU A 556 18.39 -11.04 15.53
CA LEU A 556 17.40 -11.26 16.58
C LEU A 556 18.00 -10.80 17.90
N PHE A 557 17.35 -9.83 18.53
CA PHE A 557 17.74 -9.31 19.84
C PHE A 557 16.67 -9.63 20.88
N GLU A 558 17.10 -9.97 22.09
CA GLU A 558 16.26 -9.74 23.26
C GLU A 558 16.48 -8.30 23.73
N VAL A 559 15.39 -7.56 23.90
CA VAL A 559 15.39 -6.16 24.30
C VAL A 559 14.88 -6.07 25.74
N MET A 560 15.76 -5.66 26.66
CA MET A 560 15.42 -5.42 28.06
C MET A 560 15.48 -3.93 28.33
N LEU A 561 14.31 -3.32 28.56
CA LEU A 561 14.17 -1.89 28.86
C LEU A 561 13.43 -1.72 30.19
N PRO A 562 14.09 -1.82 31.36
CA PRO A 562 13.42 -1.98 32.65
C PRO A 562 12.47 -0.86 33.03
N ARG A 563 12.73 0.36 32.54
CA ARG A 563 11.85 1.53 32.75
C ARG A 563 10.62 1.54 31.83
N PHE A 564 10.74 0.94 30.65
CA PHE A 564 9.68 0.93 29.64
C PHE A 564 8.78 -0.30 29.76
N ASP A 565 9.37 -1.49 29.94
CA ASP A 565 8.64 -2.75 30.07
C ASP A 565 9.29 -3.66 31.14
N PRO A 566 8.94 -3.46 32.43
CA PRO A 566 9.45 -4.28 33.51
C PRO A 566 8.91 -5.72 33.40
N HIS A 567 9.81 -6.62 32.99
CA HIS A 567 9.54 -8.05 32.90
C HIS A 567 9.63 -8.74 34.28
N ILE A 568 9.70 -10.08 34.31
CA ILE A 568 9.69 -10.86 35.57
C ILE A 568 11.07 -10.84 36.23
N ILE A 569 12.12 -10.95 35.42
CA ILE A 569 13.50 -10.83 35.87
C ILE A 569 13.87 -9.35 35.87
N ALA A 570 14.49 -8.90 36.97
CA ALA A 570 14.89 -7.51 37.11
C ALA A 570 16.24 -7.30 36.43
N TYR A 571 16.33 -6.24 35.63
CA TYR A 571 17.57 -5.75 35.02
C TYR A 571 17.82 -4.31 35.49
N GLU A 572 19.08 -3.92 35.63
CA GLU A 572 19.47 -2.61 36.17
C GLU A 572 19.53 -1.50 35.12
N SER A 573 19.80 -1.87 33.86
CA SER A 573 19.99 -0.95 32.74
C SER A 573 19.31 -1.48 31.48
N ASP A 574 19.12 -0.58 30.52
CA ASP A 574 18.64 -0.91 29.18
C ASP A 574 19.73 -1.72 28.44
N GLN A 575 19.34 -2.85 27.84
CA GLN A 575 20.28 -3.79 27.24
C GLN A 575 19.68 -4.46 26.00
N LEU A 576 20.49 -4.59 24.95
CA LEU A 576 20.20 -5.39 23.76
C LEU A 576 21.14 -6.59 23.71
N VAL A 577 20.59 -7.80 23.74
CA VAL A 577 21.35 -9.06 23.66
C VAL A 577 21.08 -9.73 22.31
N LEU A 578 22.12 -9.86 21.48
CA LEU A 578 22.06 -10.58 20.21
C LEU A 578 21.89 -12.09 20.48
N LEU A 579 20.71 -12.59 20.15
CA LEU A 579 20.34 -13.99 20.29
C LEU A 579 20.92 -14.82 19.15
N ASP A 580 20.59 -14.47 17.90
CA ASP A 580 21.12 -15.12 16.70
C ASP A 580 21.06 -14.20 15.49
N ILE A 581 21.73 -14.66 14.43
CA ILE A 581 21.68 -14.11 13.09
C ILE A 581 21.06 -15.19 12.20
N VAL A 582 19.86 -14.94 11.68
CA VAL A 582 19.02 -15.93 11.00
C VAL A 582 18.96 -15.62 9.51
N LYS A 583 19.10 -16.62 8.64
CA LYS A 583 18.97 -16.48 7.19
C LYS A 583 17.55 -16.07 6.82
N ARG A 584 17.43 -15.06 5.95
CA ARG A 584 16.16 -14.54 5.44
C ARG A 584 15.64 -15.43 4.30
N GLN A 585 15.31 -16.66 4.65
CA GLN A 585 14.82 -17.70 3.73
C GLN A 585 13.66 -18.50 4.37
N VAL A 586 12.99 -19.33 3.58
CA VAL A 586 11.81 -20.09 4.03
C VAL A 586 12.17 -21.09 5.14
N ALA A 587 13.21 -21.91 4.89
CA ALA A 587 13.75 -22.84 5.89
C ALA A 587 14.50 -22.08 6.98
N TYR A 588 14.26 -22.44 8.24
CA TYR A 588 15.01 -21.85 9.34
C TYR A 588 16.47 -22.30 9.29
N GLU A 589 17.38 -21.35 9.34
CA GLU A 589 18.82 -21.56 9.42
C GLU A 589 19.43 -20.35 10.15
N ALA A 590 20.22 -20.60 11.18
CA ALA A 590 21.01 -19.58 11.85
C ALA A 590 22.48 -19.72 11.46
N VAL A 591 23.23 -18.62 11.47
CA VAL A 591 24.69 -18.69 11.32
C VAL A 591 25.29 -19.42 12.51
N ASP A 592 26.49 -19.97 12.32
CA ASP A 592 27.17 -20.66 13.40
C ASP A 592 27.57 -19.72 14.56
N ARG A 593 27.92 -20.33 15.69
CA ARG A 593 28.29 -19.62 16.90
C ARG A 593 29.49 -18.69 16.72
N GLN A 594 30.52 -19.13 15.98
CA GLN A 594 31.76 -18.36 15.80
C GLN A 594 31.48 -17.08 15.01
N GLU A 595 30.66 -17.20 13.96
CA GLU A 595 30.16 -16.10 13.16
C GLU A 595 29.35 -15.11 14.01
N ARG A 596 28.37 -15.61 14.79
CA ARG A 596 27.55 -14.76 15.67
C ARG A 596 28.41 -14.00 16.68
N GLU A 597 29.33 -14.68 17.35
CA GLU A 597 30.22 -14.06 18.35
C GLU A 597 31.19 -13.06 17.71
N ARG A 598 31.70 -13.35 16.50
CA ARG A 598 32.53 -12.39 15.76
C ARG A 598 31.74 -11.12 15.45
N PHE A 599 30.55 -11.28 14.86
CA PHE A 599 29.69 -10.15 14.51
C PHE A 599 29.29 -9.33 15.74
N ALA A 600 28.89 -9.99 16.84
CA ALA A 600 28.57 -9.33 18.11
C ALA A 600 29.73 -8.46 18.60
N ARG A 601 30.97 -8.97 18.56
CA ARG A 601 32.17 -8.20 18.94
C ARG A 601 32.41 -7.01 18.01
N GLU A 602 32.23 -7.17 16.69
CA GLU A 602 32.44 -6.10 15.70
C GLU A 602 31.46 -4.93 15.88
N ILE A 603 30.20 -5.22 16.23
CA ILE A 603 29.19 -4.19 16.47
C ILE A 603 29.15 -3.70 17.92
N GLY A 604 29.86 -4.35 18.84
CA GLY A 604 29.84 -4.04 20.27
C GLY A 604 28.56 -4.46 20.99
N ALA A 605 27.90 -5.53 20.52
CA ALA A 605 26.68 -6.07 21.13
C ALA A 605 27.00 -7.19 22.14
N ASN A 606 26.20 -7.27 23.19
CA ASN A 606 26.15 -8.47 24.04
C ASN A 606 25.57 -9.64 23.25
N SER A 607 26.03 -10.87 23.48
CA SER A 607 25.48 -12.08 22.84
C SER A 607 24.90 -13.05 23.87
N LYS A 608 23.96 -13.91 23.46
CA LYS A 608 23.35 -14.92 24.32
C LYS A 608 24.41 -15.78 25.02
N ARG A 609 24.18 -16.07 26.30
CA ARG A 609 25.15 -16.73 27.20
C ARG A 609 24.96 -18.24 27.18
N LEU A 610 26.05 -18.98 26.96
CA LEU A 610 26.05 -20.44 27.04
C LEU A 610 26.10 -20.87 28.51
N ALA A 611 25.10 -21.61 28.96
CA ALA A 611 25.02 -22.11 30.32
C ALA A 611 25.70 -23.47 30.50
N ALA A 612 25.49 -24.37 29.54
CA ALA A 612 26.07 -25.71 29.54
C ALA A 612 26.06 -26.33 28.14
N GLU A 613 26.95 -27.29 27.90
CA GLU A 613 26.98 -28.14 26.72
C GLU A 613 27.07 -29.59 27.19
N PHE A 614 26.29 -30.47 26.55
CA PHE A 614 26.17 -31.88 26.90
C PHE A 614 26.56 -32.73 25.70
N SER A 615 27.30 -33.80 25.94
CA SER A 615 27.70 -34.76 24.90
C SER A 615 26.79 -35.99 24.84
N SER A 616 25.91 -36.18 25.83
CA SER A 616 24.99 -37.32 25.89
C SER A 616 23.69 -37.01 26.62
N TRP A 617 22.66 -37.82 26.37
CA TRP A 617 21.35 -37.72 27.04
C TRP A 617 21.46 -37.81 28.56
N ARG A 618 22.33 -38.70 29.07
CA ARG A 618 22.55 -38.88 30.51
C ARG A 618 23.10 -37.61 31.17
N GLU A 619 24.05 -36.93 30.53
CA GLU A 619 24.59 -35.65 31.02
C GLU A 619 23.51 -34.56 31.04
N PHE A 620 22.73 -34.47 29.96
CA PHE A 620 21.62 -33.53 29.86
C PHE A 620 20.58 -33.75 30.96
N MET A 621 20.13 -34.99 31.18
CA MET A 621 19.15 -35.32 32.21
C MET A 621 19.68 -35.04 33.63
N THR A 622 20.95 -35.38 33.89
CA THR A 622 21.59 -35.09 35.19
C THR A 622 21.60 -33.60 35.50
N TRP A 623 21.75 -32.75 34.48
CA TRP A 623 21.65 -31.29 34.63
C TRP A 623 20.20 -30.84 34.75
N PHE A 624 19.30 -31.36 33.92
CA PHE A 624 17.88 -30.99 33.90
C PHE A 624 17.19 -31.25 35.24
N ASP A 625 17.46 -32.39 35.87
CA ASP A 625 16.89 -32.77 37.18
C ASP A 625 17.31 -31.82 38.31
N ARG A 626 18.36 -31.01 38.12
CA ARG A 626 18.82 -30.02 39.11
C ARG A 626 18.14 -28.67 38.97
N LEU A 627 17.34 -28.45 37.92
CA LEU A 627 16.72 -27.14 37.62
C LEU A 627 15.45 -26.85 38.43
N HIS A 628 15.05 -27.76 39.32
CA HIS A 628 13.84 -27.65 40.12
C HIS A 628 14.08 -26.87 41.42
N GLY A 629 13.01 -26.24 41.92
CA GLY A 629 12.97 -25.53 43.19
C GLY A 629 13.04 -24.02 43.05
N MET A 630 12.35 -23.34 43.97
CA MET A 630 12.26 -21.87 44.03
C MET A 630 13.60 -21.17 44.29
N ALA A 631 14.60 -21.88 44.81
CA ALA A 631 15.91 -21.33 45.20
C ALA A 631 16.99 -21.48 44.10
N TYR A 632 16.68 -22.13 42.98
CA TYR A 632 17.68 -22.32 41.93
C TYR A 632 18.09 -20.96 41.33
N GLN A 633 19.40 -20.72 41.29
CA GLN A 633 20.03 -19.58 40.63
C GLN A 633 21.15 -20.08 39.72
N TRP A 634 21.26 -19.48 38.55
CA TRP A 634 22.35 -19.78 37.63
C TRP A 634 23.47 -18.76 37.86
N GLN A 635 24.64 -19.22 38.34
CA GLN A 635 25.77 -18.35 38.69
C GLN A 635 25.43 -17.19 39.65
N GLY A 636 24.46 -17.40 40.56
CA GLY A 636 23.97 -16.38 41.48
C GLY A 636 22.93 -15.42 40.89
N GLU A 637 22.54 -15.61 39.63
CA GLU A 637 21.52 -14.80 38.96
C GLU A 637 20.15 -15.49 38.92
N TRP A 638 19.09 -14.69 39.08
CA TRP A 638 17.73 -15.09 38.74
C TRP A 638 17.52 -14.96 37.24
N ILE A 639 17.12 -16.04 36.57
CA ILE A 639 16.88 -16.06 35.12
C ILE A 639 15.51 -16.66 34.81
N GLU A 640 14.99 -16.44 33.59
CA GLU A 640 13.71 -17.03 33.16
C GLU A 640 13.82 -18.56 33.00
N GLY A 641 14.96 -19.01 32.48
CA GLY A 641 15.27 -20.42 32.27
C GLY A 641 16.23 -20.60 31.12
N PHE A 642 16.08 -21.68 30.34
CA PHE A 642 17.01 -22.02 29.28
C PHE A 642 16.30 -22.32 27.95
N VAL A 643 16.93 -21.92 26.86
CA VAL A 643 16.63 -22.44 25.52
C VAL A 643 17.63 -23.56 25.24
N ILE A 644 17.12 -24.74 24.96
CA ILE A 644 17.92 -25.95 24.69
C ILE A 644 17.90 -26.16 23.19
N GLU A 645 19.09 -26.23 22.61
CA GLU A 645 19.32 -26.35 21.17
C GLU A 645 20.18 -27.59 20.92
N ASP A 646 19.70 -28.50 20.08
CA ASP A 646 20.43 -29.69 19.69
C ASP A 646 21.34 -29.44 18.48
N ALA A 647 22.19 -30.40 18.12
CA ALA A 647 23.11 -30.28 16.99
C ALA A 647 22.40 -30.21 15.61
N GLY A 648 21.13 -30.61 15.54
CA GLY A 648 20.26 -30.46 14.37
C GLY A 648 19.55 -29.10 14.29
N GLY A 649 19.74 -28.22 15.29
CA GLY A 649 19.08 -26.91 15.37
C GLY A 649 17.65 -26.98 15.90
N TYR A 650 17.19 -28.13 16.41
CA TYR A 650 15.90 -28.25 17.08
C TYR A 650 15.94 -27.57 18.44
N GLN A 651 14.92 -26.78 18.74
CA GLN A 651 14.86 -25.96 19.95
C GLN A 651 13.68 -26.35 20.82
N VAL A 652 13.95 -26.50 22.11
CA VAL A 652 12.94 -26.55 23.19
C VAL A 652 13.32 -25.55 24.27
N LYS A 653 12.43 -25.28 25.21
CA LYS A 653 12.74 -24.41 26.35
C LYS A 653 12.28 -25.00 27.67
N VAL A 654 12.95 -24.59 28.73
CA VAL A 654 12.55 -24.86 30.11
C VAL A 654 12.49 -23.54 30.84
N LYS A 655 11.45 -23.37 31.67
CA LYS A 655 11.28 -22.20 32.54
C LYS A 655 11.48 -22.64 33.98
N LEU A 656 12.23 -21.85 34.73
CA LEU A 656 12.51 -22.15 36.14
C LEU A 656 11.30 -21.86 37.01
N ASP A 657 11.23 -22.54 38.15
CA ASP A 657 10.14 -22.42 39.11
C ASP A 657 9.97 -20.99 39.63
N TYR A 658 11.09 -20.32 39.96
CA TYR A 658 11.09 -18.91 40.37
C TYR A 658 10.38 -17.99 39.36
N TYR A 659 10.74 -18.11 38.08
CA TYR A 659 10.13 -17.31 37.03
C TYR A 659 8.65 -17.66 36.84
N THR A 660 8.34 -18.96 36.81
CA THR A 660 6.97 -19.45 36.62
C THR A 660 6.05 -18.96 37.72
N PHE A 661 6.51 -19.02 38.98
CA PHE A 661 5.83 -18.47 40.14
C PHE A 661 5.54 -16.98 39.99
N TRP A 662 6.56 -16.14 39.75
CA TRP A 662 6.38 -14.68 39.65
C TRP A 662 5.56 -14.26 38.42
N ARG A 663 5.60 -15.05 37.33
CA ARG A 663 4.69 -14.85 36.20
C ARG A 663 3.23 -15.10 36.57
N GLN A 664 2.94 -16.12 37.38
CA GLN A 664 1.59 -16.32 37.92
C GLN A 664 1.20 -15.18 38.86
N MET A 665 2.12 -14.70 39.70
CA MET A 665 1.87 -13.55 40.59
C MET A 665 1.60 -12.26 39.82
N ARG A 666 2.29 -12.01 38.70
CA ARG A 666 1.96 -10.88 37.80
C ARG A 666 0.54 -10.98 37.24
N THR A 667 0.10 -12.20 36.93
CA THR A 667 -1.27 -12.43 36.45
C THR A 667 -2.30 -12.17 37.56
N ALA A 668 -1.99 -12.60 38.78
CA ALA A 668 -2.82 -12.32 39.96
C ALA A 668 -2.88 -10.82 40.30
N LEU A 669 -1.75 -10.11 40.21
CA LEU A 669 -1.66 -8.66 40.37
C LEU A 669 -2.55 -7.94 39.35
N ALA A 670 -2.42 -8.30 38.06
CA ALA A 670 -3.26 -7.73 37.00
C ALA A 670 -4.75 -8.05 37.16
N ALA A 671 -5.10 -9.20 37.73
CA ALA A 671 -6.48 -9.52 38.06
C ALA A 671 -7.01 -8.59 39.16
N LEU A 672 -6.26 -8.40 40.25
CA LEU A 672 -6.64 -7.52 41.35
C LEU A 672 -6.71 -6.05 40.93
N GLN A 673 -5.74 -5.56 40.13
CA GLN A 673 -5.76 -4.21 39.55
C GLN A 673 -7.00 -3.97 38.68
N ALA A 674 -7.52 -5.02 38.04
CA ALA A 674 -8.75 -4.98 37.26
C ALA A 674 -10.02 -5.28 38.09
N GLY A 675 -9.92 -5.35 39.42
CA GLY A 675 -11.05 -5.64 40.32
C GLY A 675 -11.58 -7.08 40.25
N ARG A 676 -10.81 -8.02 39.70
CA ARG A 676 -11.18 -9.44 39.56
C ARG A 676 -10.53 -10.29 40.66
N GLN A 677 -11.12 -11.44 40.96
CA GLN A 677 -10.50 -12.40 41.87
C GLN A 677 -9.28 -13.05 41.20
N PRO A 678 -8.10 -13.06 41.87
CA PRO A 678 -6.93 -13.76 41.37
C PRO A 678 -7.09 -15.27 41.57
N SER A 679 -6.59 -16.05 40.61
CA SER A 679 -6.46 -17.50 40.72
C SER A 679 -5.03 -17.92 40.40
N THR A 680 -4.55 -18.96 41.08
CA THR A 680 -3.31 -19.66 40.73
C THR A 680 -3.64 -20.85 39.84
N ARG A 681 -2.71 -21.22 38.96
CA ARG A 681 -2.88 -22.40 38.12
C ARG A 681 -2.43 -23.66 38.89
N PRO A 682 -2.89 -24.86 38.50
CA PRO A 682 -2.50 -26.12 39.14
C PRO A 682 -0.99 -26.38 39.13
N ASP A 683 -0.27 -25.82 38.14
CA ASP A 683 1.18 -25.91 37.96
C ASP A 683 1.96 -24.82 38.74
N CYS A 684 1.36 -24.20 39.77
CA CYS A 684 2.06 -23.23 40.62
C CYS A 684 3.20 -23.92 41.42
N PRO A 685 4.46 -23.49 41.26
CA PRO A 685 5.59 -24.15 41.93
C PRO A 685 5.54 -24.11 43.45
N ASP A 686 4.95 -23.07 44.04
CA ASP A 686 4.74 -22.94 45.48
C ASP A 686 3.35 -22.34 45.78
N PRO A 687 2.31 -23.18 45.90
CA PRO A 687 0.94 -22.72 46.19
C PRO A 687 0.80 -22.02 47.55
N ALA A 688 1.60 -22.42 48.55
CA ALA A 688 1.53 -21.84 49.89
C ALA A 688 2.10 -20.41 49.92
N LEU A 689 3.25 -20.21 49.26
CA LEU A 689 3.82 -18.88 49.08
C LEU A 689 2.90 -18.00 48.22
N ALA A 690 2.31 -18.55 47.15
CA ALA A 690 1.37 -17.83 46.30
C ALA A 690 0.18 -17.30 47.10
N ALA A 691 -0.39 -18.11 47.99
CA ALA A 691 -1.48 -17.68 48.87
C ALA A 691 -1.06 -16.53 49.79
N ARG A 692 0.18 -16.54 50.32
CA ARG A 692 0.73 -15.45 51.14
C ARG A 692 0.91 -14.17 50.33
N VAL A 693 1.49 -14.24 49.13
CA VAL A 693 1.68 -13.08 48.24
C VAL A 693 0.32 -12.49 47.83
N ILE A 694 -0.66 -13.33 47.49
CA ILE A 694 -2.02 -12.88 47.15
C ILE A 694 -2.70 -12.22 48.35
N LYS A 695 -2.55 -12.78 49.55
CA LYS A 695 -3.07 -12.17 50.79
C LYS A 695 -2.44 -10.80 51.03
N TYR A 696 -1.12 -10.68 50.84
CA TYR A 696 -0.40 -9.41 50.95
C TYR A 696 -0.92 -8.38 49.93
N MET A 697 -1.06 -8.75 48.66
CA MET A 697 -1.61 -7.85 47.63
C MET A 697 -3.01 -7.33 47.97
N ARG A 698 -3.86 -8.16 48.58
CA ARG A 698 -5.23 -7.77 49.01
C ARG A 698 -5.25 -6.79 50.19
N GLN A 699 -4.15 -6.66 50.93
CA GLN A 699 -4.04 -5.75 52.07
C GLN A 699 -3.50 -4.38 51.65
N LEU A 700 -2.99 -4.22 50.42
CA LEU A 700 -2.48 -2.96 49.92
C LEU A 700 -3.63 -1.99 49.58
N PRO A 701 -3.46 -0.68 49.81
CA PRO A 701 -4.34 0.36 49.29
C PRO A 701 -4.51 0.25 47.77
N VAL A 702 -5.70 0.59 47.27
CA VAL A 702 -6.06 0.47 45.85
C VAL A 702 -5.15 1.35 44.98
N GLU A 703 -4.84 2.56 45.44
CA GLU A 703 -4.00 3.52 44.73
C GLU A 703 -2.55 3.03 44.60
N GLU A 704 -2.08 2.29 45.60
CA GLU A 704 -0.74 1.72 45.64
C GLU A 704 -0.66 0.47 44.75
N LEU A 705 -1.66 -0.40 44.84
CA LEU A 705 -1.78 -1.58 44.00
C LEU A 705 -1.83 -1.21 42.50
N ALA A 706 -2.50 -0.11 42.16
CA ALA A 706 -2.61 0.38 40.78
C ALA A 706 -1.29 0.84 40.16
N ARG A 707 -0.28 1.19 40.99
CA ARG A 707 1.03 1.69 40.53
C ARG A 707 2.15 0.64 40.64
N LEU A 708 1.88 -0.49 41.26
CA LEU A 708 2.85 -1.56 41.46
C LEU A 708 3.07 -2.37 40.18
N ASP A 709 4.31 -2.44 39.74
CA ASP A 709 4.76 -3.51 38.84
C ASP A 709 5.16 -4.76 39.63
N ILE A 710 5.45 -5.85 38.91
CA ILE A 710 5.77 -7.13 39.53
C ILE A 710 7.09 -7.13 40.30
N ILE A 711 8.08 -6.34 39.87
CA ILE A 711 9.41 -6.27 40.50
C ILE A 711 9.29 -5.47 41.80
N ALA A 712 8.58 -4.34 41.77
CA ALA A 712 8.30 -3.52 42.95
C ALA A 712 7.46 -4.29 43.98
N LEU A 713 6.48 -5.07 43.53
CA LEU A 713 5.71 -5.97 44.41
C LEU A 713 6.64 -6.99 45.10
N ARG A 714 7.48 -7.67 44.31
CA ARG A 714 8.40 -8.67 44.84
C ARG A 714 9.32 -8.09 45.91
N ARG A 715 9.98 -6.96 45.63
CA ARG A 715 10.89 -6.26 46.54
C ARG A 715 10.26 -5.79 47.85
N ARG A 716 8.93 -5.64 47.90
CA ARG A 716 8.20 -5.21 49.10
C ARG A 716 7.67 -6.38 49.92
N PHE A 717 7.46 -7.52 49.26
CA PHE A 717 6.98 -8.73 49.90
C PHE A 717 8.14 -9.52 50.53
N GLU A 718 9.27 -9.60 49.80
CA GLU A 718 10.57 -10.04 50.31
C GLU A 718 11.07 -9.05 51.37
#